data_AF-A0A8J7X780-F1
#
_entry.id   AF-A0A8J7X780-F1
#
_cell.length_a   1.000
_cell.length_b   1.000
_cell.length_c   1.000
_cell.angle_alpha   90.00
_cell.angle_beta   90.00
_cell.angle_gamma   90.00
#
_symmetry.space_group_name_H-M   'P 1'
#
loop_
_entity.id
_entity.type
_entity.pdbx_description
1 polymer ?
#
loop_
_entity_poly.entity_id
_entity_poly.type
_entity_poly.pdbx_seq_one_letter_code
_entity_poly.pdbx_strand_id
1 'polypeptide(L)'
;MEKKILYCLIIMILIQEASAQQIKTLDLKWKKGLGYTISDVILADVTADGKKEIVVALQNNTVLAFNPAGEIIQSFYLGDPTQIGYITSMALGDVDGDLSNELIFGLGGAKEVRTYDLHDFELTGNTLTPKDTVLYKVLRYHGSVYVTDPDGTLVWRRLTLDSVKAVDYITTPKDGNFVAAGVGDLVLYTYNTRSGSELAGDEVCVEENVTDQVARWATQSDCLASSNCCDNVDRCSDCTSEWDDEDEVCTRSYTKIVCGSTSGGTVGWVLVDEKQYNSSIILLDSSGQQKKKIDLFRRDENDKILTKVKVKSVIVRGTQTTNFNTEVDNRIRSIFSADINQDKAEEILVASSNGLIYSISAYNLTSMRVVWEQVLGDSGTDGVNYYVLDPIKTIKAININEDLKLEVFAGDALGILKVFNAEGALLWKQRINGPVTGIEPIDVELDGKPDIVVSSANKNLYVFDSSGNIVWNYPTDDEINSFELEDIDRNGLDDFILASTRNLYWYETNEFYVKKAKADSYYLQAYQSFTQRDFSKASIYVDLALGIYRDIKDADNVPKCNLLRSRIDNEFQLRKKLEADKYYQIALNYYSVNDLNLTLINIANAEKIYAEIEDVGGLEKIEGFKKTVKEEERNQKKIIADGYYTKAVSLKNFANYTSSVELARKAKKIYEEAMYHNDSIKCDYFVISVADRSMEVATKNLELKRYDRAILDAEYAKKLYTEVGQPELVKLAQSLLDRINQEMQKPVVVENKTTDFTPYFIGLGILSIILVIYSRMKPRGTVKVTPEFQELDELERLEGKI
;
A
#
# COMPACT_ATOMS: atom_id res chain seq x y z
N MET A 1 9.06 44.35 31.82
CA MET A 1 8.88 42.92 31.48
C MET A 1 7.43 42.65 31.06
N GLU A 2 6.49 43.40 31.64
CA GLU A 2 5.04 43.28 31.48
C GLU A 2 4.56 43.26 30.03
N LYS A 3 5.12 44.04 29.10
CA LYS A 3 4.67 44.01 27.70
C LYS A 3 4.77 42.64 27.03
N LYS A 4 5.71 41.77 27.42
CA LYS A 4 5.74 40.37 26.93
C LYS A 4 4.68 39.50 27.64
N ILE A 5 4.50 39.68 28.94
CA ILE A 5 3.50 38.97 29.74
C ILE A 5 2.09 39.30 29.24
N LEU A 6 1.80 40.58 28.95
CA LEU A 6 0.55 41.04 28.36
C LEU A 6 0.33 40.47 26.96
N TYR A 7 1.38 40.36 26.14
CA TYR A 7 1.27 39.73 24.81
C TYR A 7 0.97 38.23 24.92
N CYS A 8 1.60 37.52 25.87
CA CYS A 8 1.29 36.12 26.16
C CYS A 8 -0.12 35.93 26.75
N LEU A 9 -0.59 36.84 27.61
CA LEU A 9 -1.96 36.83 28.14
C LEU A 9 -2.99 37.12 27.06
N ILE A 10 -2.75 38.08 26.15
CA ILE A 10 -3.62 38.33 25.00
C ILE A 10 -3.63 37.12 24.05
N ILE A 11 -2.49 36.45 23.84
CA ILE A 11 -2.45 35.20 23.07
C ILE A 11 -3.23 34.08 23.79
N MET A 12 -3.09 33.90 25.11
CA MET A 12 -3.86 32.90 25.86
C MET A 12 -5.36 33.20 25.85
N ILE A 13 -5.77 34.47 25.98
CA ILE A 13 -7.17 34.88 25.93
C ILE A 13 -7.74 34.71 24.52
N LEU A 14 -7.00 35.07 23.46
CA LEU A 14 -7.40 34.78 22.08
C LEU A 14 -7.49 33.29 21.77
N ILE A 15 -6.68 32.44 22.43
CA ILE A 15 -6.79 30.97 22.36
C ILE A 15 -7.99 30.44 23.17
N GLN A 16 -8.52 31.19 24.14
CA GLN A 16 -9.73 30.83 24.90
C GLN A 16 -11.04 31.40 24.32
N GLU A 17 -11.01 32.57 23.68
CA GLU A 17 -12.18 33.21 23.06
C GLU A 17 -12.36 32.82 21.58
N ALA A 18 -11.34 32.24 20.95
CA ALA A 18 -11.52 31.42 19.77
C ALA A 18 -12.16 30.08 20.16
N SER A 19 -13.46 30.09 20.44
CA SER A 19 -14.29 28.88 20.28
C SER A 19 -14.39 28.56 18.79
N ALA A 20 -13.29 28.07 18.22
CA ALA A 20 -13.25 27.49 16.90
C ALA A 20 -14.32 26.41 16.88
N GLN A 21 -15.39 26.66 16.13
CA GLN A 21 -16.58 25.83 16.12
C GLN A 21 -16.15 24.47 15.61
N GLN A 22 -16.01 23.50 16.53
CA GLN A 22 -15.28 22.26 16.28
C GLN A 22 -15.92 21.58 15.08
N ILE A 23 -15.17 21.53 13.97
CA ILE A 23 -15.65 20.99 12.71
C ILE A 23 -15.99 19.54 13.00
N LYS A 24 -17.26 19.18 12.85
CA LYS A 24 -17.69 17.80 13.01
C LYS A 24 -17.05 16.97 11.91
N THR A 25 -16.45 15.85 12.29
CA THR A 25 -16.03 14.84 11.31
C THR A 25 -17.23 14.11 10.72
N LEU A 26 -18.29 13.93 11.52
CA LEU A 26 -19.52 13.22 11.17
C LEU A 26 -20.78 14.05 11.45
N ASP A 27 -21.78 14.02 10.56
CA ASP A 27 -23.09 14.65 10.75
C ASP A 27 -24.23 13.63 10.81
N LEU A 28 -25.09 13.74 11.83
CA LEU A 28 -26.19 12.79 12.06
C LEU A 28 -27.32 12.99 11.03
N LYS A 29 -27.47 12.06 10.08
CA LYS A 29 -28.56 12.05 9.10
C LYS A 29 -29.88 11.63 9.78
N TRP A 30 -29.88 10.49 10.48
CA TRP A 30 -31.02 10.06 11.32
C TRP A 30 -30.63 9.09 12.45
N LYS A 31 -31.56 8.91 13.39
CA LYS A 31 -31.53 7.94 14.50
C LYS A 31 -32.86 7.18 14.54
N LYS A 32 -32.84 5.85 14.60
CA LYS A 32 -34.04 5.00 14.69
C LYS A 32 -33.97 4.18 15.99
N GLY A 33 -34.93 4.40 16.88
CA GLY A 33 -35.08 3.62 18.11
C GLY A 33 -35.83 2.32 17.82
N LEU A 34 -35.17 1.17 18.00
CA LEU A 34 -35.72 -0.16 17.75
C LEU A 34 -36.17 -0.78 19.08
N GLY A 35 -37.33 -1.44 19.07
CA GLY A 35 -37.99 -1.89 20.31
C GLY A 35 -37.27 -3.00 21.08
N TYR A 36 -36.33 -3.68 20.42
CA TYR A 36 -35.55 -4.80 20.92
C TYR A 36 -34.06 -4.50 20.85
N THR A 37 -33.24 -5.31 21.53
CA THR A 37 -31.79 -5.20 21.43
C THR A 37 -31.35 -5.45 19.99
N ILE A 38 -30.49 -4.60 19.43
CA ILE A 38 -29.79 -4.90 18.18
C ILE A 38 -28.74 -5.97 18.49
N SER A 39 -28.89 -7.14 17.86
CA SER A 39 -27.89 -8.21 17.91
C SER A 39 -26.72 -7.89 17.01
N ASP A 40 -27.01 -7.47 15.76
CA ASP A 40 -25.99 -7.21 14.74
C ASP A 40 -26.52 -6.32 13.61
N VAL A 41 -25.62 -5.76 12.78
CA VAL A 41 -25.93 -4.98 11.57
C VAL A 41 -24.94 -5.32 10.46
N ILE A 42 -25.40 -5.42 9.22
CA ILE A 42 -24.58 -5.63 8.01
C ILE A 42 -25.14 -4.77 6.86
N LEU A 43 -24.35 -4.58 5.80
CA LEU A 43 -24.77 -3.89 4.58
C LEU A 43 -24.90 -4.88 3.41
N ALA A 44 -26.11 -5.04 2.86
CA ALA A 44 -26.44 -6.07 1.87
C ALA A 44 -27.38 -5.53 0.79
N ASP A 45 -27.17 -5.90 -0.47
CA ASP A 45 -28.14 -5.64 -1.55
C ASP A 45 -29.31 -6.64 -1.42
N VAL A 46 -30.39 -6.23 -0.74
CA VAL A 46 -31.59 -7.07 -0.56
C VAL A 46 -32.64 -6.84 -1.63
N THR A 47 -32.45 -5.81 -2.46
CA THR A 47 -33.38 -5.44 -3.54
C THR A 47 -32.93 -5.92 -4.93
N ALA A 48 -31.71 -6.46 -5.04
CA ALA A 48 -31.03 -6.82 -6.29
C ALA A 48 -30.93 -5.65 -7.28
N ASP A 49 -30.74 -4.43 -6.76
CA ASP A 49 -30.71 -3.18 -7.52
C ASP A 49 -29.28 -2.62 -7.69
N GLY A 50 -28.30 -3.25 -7.04
CA GLY A 50 -26.89 -2.88 -7.05
C GLY A 50 -26.53 -1.84 -5.98
N LYS A 51 -27.38 -1.60 -4.97
CA LYS A 51 -27.10 -0.81 -3.76
C LYS A 51 -27.15 -1.72 -2.54
N LYS A 52 -26.36 -1.41 -1.50
CA LYS A 52 -26.52 -2.06 -0.20
C LYS A 52 -27.56 -1.32 0.64
N GLU A 53 -28.49 -2.06 1.21
CA GLU A 53 -29.38 -1.61 2.28
C GLU A 53 -28.82 -1.99 3.67
N ILE A 54 -29.30 -1.31 4.70
CA ILE A 54 -28.88 -1.53 6.08
C ILE A 54 -29.73 -2.66 6.66
N VAL A 55 -29.15 -3.85 6.83
CA VAL A 55 -29.83 -5.02 7.38
C VAL A 55 -29.49 -5.18 8.87
N VAL A 56 -30.51 -5.28 9.71
CA VAL A 56 -30.39 -5.28 11.18
C VAL A 56 -31.05 -6.51 11.77
N ALA A 57 -30.28 -7.29 12.54
CA ALA A 57 -30.80 -8.38 13.35
C ALA A 57 -31.21 -7.87 14.74
N LEU A 58 -32.44 -8.16 15.13
CA LEU A 58 -32.94 -7.89 16.48
C LEU A 58 -32.96 -9.16 17.33
N GLN A 59 -32.73 -9.01 18.63
CA GLN A 59 -32.68 -10.11 19.61
C GLN A 59 -34.00 -10.91 19.69
N ASN A 60 -35.12 -10.39 19.19
CA ASN A 60 -36.36 -11.17 19.05
C ASN A 60 -36.41 -12.00 17.75
N ASN A 61 -35.28 -12.23 17.08
CA ASN A 61 -35.15 -12.91 15.78
C ASN A 61 -35.95 -12.27 14.64
N THR A 62 -36.27 -10.98 14.74
CA THR A 62 -36.74 -10.18 13.60
C THR A 62 -35.54 -9.60 12.86
N VAL A 63 -35.54 -9.72 11.54
CA VAL A 63 -34.58 -9.07 10.64
C VAL A 63 -35.31 -7.93 9.93
N LEU A 64 -34.68 -6.76 9.84
CA LEU A 64 -35.21 -5.57 9.18
C LEU A 64 -34.19 -5.05 8.17
N ALA A 65 -34.61 -4.71 6.95
CA ALA A 65 -33.79 -3.98 5.99
C ALA A 65 -34.31 -2.55 5.81
N PHE A 66 -33.40 -1.57 5.87
CA PHE A 66 -33.70 -0.15 5.72
C PHE A 66 -33.04 0.44 4.47
N ASN A 67 -33.80 1.25 3.72
CA ASN A 67 -33.25 2.12 2.68
C ASN A 67 -32.44 3.29 3.31
N PRO A 68 -31.70 4.09 2.52
CA PRO A 68 -30.97 5.25 3.03
C PRO A 68 -31.83 6.28 3.78
N ALA A 69 -33.11 6.47 3.41
CA ALA A 69 -34.04 7.33 4.16
C ALA A 69 -34.41 6.77 5.56
N GLY A 70 -33.97 5.54 5.86
CA GLY A 70 -34.25 4.81 7.09
C GLY A 70 -35.70 4.35 7.16
N GLU A 71 -36.33 4.10 6.02
CA GLU A 71 -37.63 3.45 5.91
C GLU A 71 -37.40 1.94 5.82
N ILE A 72 -38.20 1.15 6.55
CA ILE A 72 -38.14 -0.31 6.47
C ILE A 72 -38.74 -0.73 5.13
N ILE A 73 -37.91 -1.29 4.26
CA ILE A 73 -38.37 -1.87 2.98
C ILE A 73 -38.75 -3.35 3.11
N GLN A 74 -38.13 -4.06 4.07
CA GLN A 74 -38.30 -5.49 4.25
C GLN A 74 -38.20 -5.89 5.73
N SER A 75 -38.97 -6.91 6.11
CA SER A 75 -38.93 -7.47 7.46
C SER A 75 -39.36 -8.93 7.48
N PHE A 76 -38.58 -9.79 8.12
CA PHE A 76 -38.92 -11.21 8.33
C PHE A 76 -38.53 -11.70 9.73
N TYR A 77 -38.93 -12.92 10.08
CA TYR A 77 -38.78 -13.50 11.41
C TYR A 77 -38.35 -14.96 11.34
N LEU A 78 -37.17 -15.29 11.87
CA LEU A 78 -36.57 -16.63 11.72
C LEU A 78 -37.20 -17.69 12.63
N GLY A 79 -37.82 -17.29 13.74
CA GLY A 79 -38.48 -18.19 14.69
C GLY A 79 -38.18 -17.88 16.16
N ASP A 80 -38.83 -18.62 17.06
CA ASP A 80 -38.78 -18.39 18.52
C ASP A 80 -37.36 -18.53 19.09
N PRO A 81 -36.75 -17.45 19.63
CA PRO A 81 -35.38 -17.48 20.14
C PRO A 81 -35.17 -18.41 21.34
N THR A 82 -36.24 -18.79 22.05
CA THR A 82 -36.15 -19.80 23.12
C THR A 82 -35.93 -21.21 22.57
N GLN A 83 -36.31 -21.46 21.32
CA GLN A 83 -36.25 -22.76 20.66
C GLN A 83 -35.05 -22.91 19.72
N ILE A 84 -34.77 -21.90 18.87
CA ILE A 84 -33.73 -21.96 17.82
C ILE A 84 -32.44 -21.20 18.17
N GLY A 85 -32.49 -20.35 19.20
CA GLY A 85 -31.42 -19.45 19.61
C GLY A 85 -31.74 -17.99 19.24
N TYR A 86 -31.06 -17.06 19.90
CA TYR A 86 -31.04 -15.65 19.55
C TYR A 86 -30.03 -15.45 18.41
N ILE A 87 -30.31 -14.61 17.41
CA ILE A 87 -29.28 -14.20 16.43
C ILE A 87 -28.09 -13.57 17.20
N THR A 88 -26.88 -14.05 16.93
CA THR A 88 -25.62 -13.61 17.55
C THR A 88 -24.65 -12.96 16.57
N SER A 89 -24.75 -13.27 15.28
CA SER A 89 -23.99 -12.64 14.19
C SER A 89 -24.67 -12.91 12.84
N MET A 90 -24.45 -12.03 11.87
CA MET A 90 -24.80 -12.23 10.46
C MET A 90 -23.54 -12.30 9.59
N ALA A 91 -23.68 -12.83 8.37
CA ALA A 91 -22.68 -12.77 7.30
C ALA A 91 -23.38 -12.83 5.92
N LEU A 92 -22.61 -12.60 4.85
CA LEU A 92 -23.07 -12.62 3.45
C LEU A 92 -22.20 -13.53 2.60
N GLY A 93 -22.80 -14.21 1.62
CA GLY A 93 -22.05 -14.87 0.55
C GLY A 93 -22.88 -15.80 -0.32
N ASP A 94 -22.37 -16.07 -1.53
CA ASP A 94 -22.87 -17.04 -2.51
C ASP A 94 -22.73 -18.48 -1.97
N VAL A 95 -23.64 -18.90 -1.10
CA VAL A 95 -23.60 -20.20 -0.41
C VAL A 95 -24.06 -21.32 -1.34
N ASP A 96 -25.04 -21.07 -2.22
CA ASP A 96 -25.63 -22.08 -3.10
C ASP A 96 -24.99 -22.16 -4.51
N GLY A 97 -24.38 -21.08 -5.00
CA GLY A 97 -23.62 -21.01 -6.25
C GLY A 97 -24.31 -20.29 -7.42
N ASP A 98 -25.39 -19.53 -7.18
CA ASP A 98 -26.12 -18.78 -8.22
C ASP A 98 -25.54 -17.39 -8.57
N LEU A 99 -24.53 -16.92 -7.82
CA LEU A 99 -23.86 -15.61 -7.89
C LEU A 99 -24.62 -14.43 -7.24
N SER A 100 -25.72 -14.70 -6.52
CA SER A 100 -26.28 -13.81 -5.49
C SER A 100 -25.47 -13.92 -4.18
N ASN A 101 -25.87 -13.19 -3.14
CA ASN A 101 -25.33 -13.37 -1.79
C ASN A 101 -26.46 -13.67 -0.81
N GLU A 102 -26.41 -14.82 -0.14
CA GLU A 102 -27.39 -15.19 0.87
C GLU A 102 -27.11 -14.52 2.22
N LEU A 103 -28.17 -14.29 2.98
CA LEU A 103 -28.09 -13.86 4.37
C LEU A 103 -27.84 -15.07 5.27
N ILE A 104 -26.65 -15.12 5.85
CA ILE A 104 -26.22 -16.18 6.77
C ILE A 104 -26.43 -15.70 8.21
N PHE A 105 -27.14 -16.48 9.02
CA PHE A 105 -27.43 -16.16 10.42
C PHE A 105 -26.82 -17.20 11.37
N GLY A 106 -26.02 -16.73 12.34
CA GLY A 106 -25.63 -17.51 13.51
C GLY A 106 -26.61 -17.30 14.65
N LEU A 107 -27.18 -18.38 15.19
CA LEU A 107 -28.10 -18.34 16.33
C LEU A 107 -27.57 -19.19 17.50
N GLY A 108 -27.74 -18.70 18.73
CA GLY A 108 -27.25 -19.37 19.92
C GLY A 108 -27.97 -18.97 21.20
N GLY A 109 -27.67 -19.68 22.30
CA GLY A 109 -28.21 -19.37 23.62
C GLY A 109 -29.60 -19.96 23.92
N ALA A 110 -30.17 -20.78 23.03
CA ALA A 110 -31.35 -21.57 23.35
C ALA A 110 -31.00 -22.63 24.40
N LYS A 111 -31.88 -22.82 25.39
CA LYS A 111 -31.57 -23.62 26.59
C LYS A 111 -32.23 -24.99 26.51
N GLU A 112 -31.41 -26.03 26.37
CA GLU A 112 -31.84 -27.40 26.59
C GLU A 112 -31.46 -27.84 28.01
N VAL A 113 -32.45 -28.30 28.78
CA VAL A 113 -32.26 -28.99 30.05
C VAL A 113 -32.69 -30.43 29.90
N ARG A 114 -31.75 -31.36 30.03
CA ARG A 114 -32.04 -32.80 30.16
C ARG A 114 -31.82 -33.20 31.62
N THR A 115 -32.89 -33.56 32.30
CA THR A 115 -32.84 -34.30 33.56
C THR A 115 -32.85 -35.79 33.22
N TYR A 116 -32.05 -36.58 33.91
CA TYR A 116 -32.02 -38.03 33.76
C TYR A 116 -32.68 -38.65 35.00
N ASP A 117 -33.54 -39.64 34.77
CA ASP A 117 -34.06 -40.48 35.85
C ASP A 117 -33.03 -41.59 36.14
N LEU A 118 -32.82 -41.90 37.42
CA LEU A 118 -31.62 -42.59 37.89
C LEU A 118 -31.95 -43.76 38.80
N HIS A 119 -31.41 -44.92 38.44
CA HIS A 119 -31.20 -46.02 39.38
C HIS A 119 -29.72 -45.95 39.80
N ASP A 120 -29.45 -45.45 41.00
CA ASP A 120 -28.09 -45.13 41.49
C ASP A 120 -27.17 -46.35 41.72
N PHE A 121 -27.69 -47.56 41.50
CA PHE A 121 -27.05 -48.82 41.85
C PHE A 121 -27.05 -49.83 40.69
N GLU A 122 -26.03 -50.66 40.66
CA GLU A 122 -25.96 -51.90 39.88
C GLU A 122 -26.05 -53.08 40.85
N LEU A 123 -26.98 -54.01 40.62
CA LEU A 123 -27.15 -55.19 41.47
C LEU A 123 -26.19 -56.29 41.01
N THR A 124 -25.09 -56.49 41.75
CA THR A 124 -24.08 -57.51 41.45
C THR A 124 -24.26 -58.71 42.37
N GLY A 125 -25.08 -59.68 41.95
CA GLY A 125 -25.56 -60.75 42.83
C GLY A 125 -26.43 -60.16 43.96
N ASN A 126 -26.22 -60.58 45.21
CA ASN A 126 -26.92 -59.97 46.35
C ASN A 126 -26.29 -58.64 46.83
N THR A 127 -25.31 -58.09 46.09
CA THR A 127 -24.59 -56.87 46.49
C THR A 127 -25.07 -55.68 45.68
N LEU A 128 -25.75 -54.75 46.34
CA LEU A 128 -26.20 -53.50 45.73
C LEU A 128 -24.99 -52.54 45.62
N THR A 129 -24.34 -52.52 44.46
CA THR A 129 -23.11 -51.73 44.21
C THR A 129 -23.43 -50.35 43.62
N PRO A 130 -23.13 -49.23 44.28
CA PRO A 130 -23.39 -47.90 43.72
C PRO A 130 -22.45 -47.59 42.55
N LYS A 131 -22.94 -46.89 41.53
CA LYS A 131 -22.10 -46.46 40.38
C LYS A 131 -21.28 -45.22 40.77
N ASP A 132 -19.94 -45.29 40.69
CA ASP A 132 -19.04 -44.26 41.24
C ASP A 132 -19.25 -42.82 40.71
N THR A 133 -20.01 -42.62 39.62
CA THR A 133 -20.52 -41.31 39.17
C THR A 133 -21.83 -41.48 38.41
N VAL A 134 -22.83 -40.65 38.72
CA VAL A 134 -24.19 -40.74 38.15
C VAL A 134 -24.67 -39.37 37.67
N LEU A 135 -24.98 -39.24 36.37
CA LEU A 135 -25.31 -37.96 35.72
C LEU A 135 -26.78 -37.58 35.96
N TYR A 136 -27.03 -36.59 36.81
CA TYR A 136 -28.38 -36.14 37.18
C TYR A 136 -28.99 -35.18 36.15
N LYS A 137 -28.21 -34.20 35.68
CA LYS A 137 -28.70 -33.14 34.80
C LYS A 137 -27.62 -32.60 33.87
N VAL A 138 -28.02 -32.32 32.63
CA VAL A 138 -27.24 -31.52 31.68
C VAL A 138 -28.02 -30.25 31.35
N LEU A 139 -27.36 -29.10 31.50
CA LEU A 139 -27.78 -27.85 30.87
C LEU A 139 -26.84 -27.58 29.70
N ARG A 140 -27.40 -27.52 28.50
CA ARG A 140 -26.72 -27.27 27.23
C ARG A 140 -27.32 -26.03 26.59
N TYR A 141 -26.48 -25.20 25.98
CA TYR A 141 -26.92 -24.08 25.16
C TYR A 141 -26.70 -24.42 23.70
N HIS A 142 -27.74 -24.89 23.01
CA HIS A 142 -27.68 -25.23 21.59
C HIS A 142 -27.86 -23.98 20.71
N GLY A 143 -27.71 -24.16 19.40
CA GLY A 143 -27.87 -23.08 18.44
C GLY A 143 -28.36 -23.57 17.08
N SER A 144 -28.29 -22.69 16.09
CA SER A 144 -28.53 -23.04 14.70
C SER A 144 -27.84 -22.08 13.74
N VAL A 145 -27.58 -22.56 12.53
CA VAL A 145 -27.27 -21.72 11.37
C VAL A 145 -28.49 -21.70 10.46
N TYR A 146 -28.88 -20.53 9.98
CA TYR A 146 -29.89 -20.35 8.93
C TYR A 146 -29.22 -19.66 7.75
N VAL A 147 -29.61 -20.04 6.53
CA VAL A 147 -29.24 -19.34 5.29
C VAL A 147 -30.52 -19.03 4.54
N THR A 148 -30.72 -17.76 4.21
CA THR A 148 -31.88 -17.28 3.45
C THR A 148 -31.44 -16.52 2.22
N ASP A 149 -32.26 -16.54 1.18
CA ASP A 149 -32.21 -15.57 0.11
C ASP A 149 -32.28 -14.14 0.72
N PRO A 150 -31.81 -13.08 0.03
CA PRO A 150 -31.89 -11.71 0.54
C PRO A 150 -33.31 -11.29 0.93
N ASP A 151 -34.33 -11.89 0.29
CA ASP A 151 -35.74 -11.58 0.56
C ASP A 151 -36.30 -12.21 1.87
N GLY A 152 -35.51 -13.09 2.51
CA GLY A 152 -35.87 -13.84 3.71
C GLY A 152 -36.40 -15.25 3.45
N THR A 153 -36.47 -15.71 2.19
CA THR A 153 -36.85 -17.08 1.82
C THR A 153 -35.79 -18.08 2.26
N LEU A 154 -36.19 -19.18 2.91
CA LEU A 154 -35.27 -20.10 3.56
C LEU A 154 -34.66 -21.10 2.57
N VAL A 155 -33.36 -20.95 2.28
CA VAL A 155 -32.56 -21.92 1.50
C VAL A 155 -32.33 -23.18 2.33
N TRP A 156 -31.70 -23.05 3.51
CA TRP A 156 -31.57 -24.15 4.48
C TRP A 156 -31.37 -23.68 5.92
N ARG A 157 -31.52 -24.62 6.87
CA ARG A 157 -31.15 -24.42 8.27
C ARG A 157 -30.54 -25.66 8.89
N ARG A 158 -29.61 -25.47 9.82
CA ARG A 158 -28.90 -26.53 10.54
C ARG A 158 -28.91 -26.27 12.04
N LEU A 159 -29.52 -27.16 12.82
CA LEU A 159 -29.37 -27.16 14.28
C LEU A 159 -27.94 -27.56 14.66
N THR A 160 -27.34 -26.84 15.62
CA THR A 160 -25.99 -27.09 16.15
C THR A 160 -26.07 -27.54 17.60
N LEU A 161 -25.26 -28.54 18.00
CA LEU A 161 -25.28 -29.08 19.36
C LEU A 161 -24.82 -28.06 20.42
N ASP A 162 -23.90 -27.17 20.04
CA ASP A 162 -23.43 -26.04 20.86
C ASP A 162 -23.84 -24.73 20.14
N SER A 163 -24.05 -23.66 20.91
CA SER A 163 -24.51 -22.36 20.39
C SER A 163 -23.57 -21.79 19.33
N VAL A 164 -24.11 -21.29 18.22
CA VAL A 164 -23.34 -20.43 17.29
C VAL A 164 -23.10 -19.07 17.94
N LYS A 165 -21.91 -18.50 17.72
CA LYS A 165 -21.47 -17.20 18.25
C LYS A 165 -21.08 -16.22 17.17
N ALA A 166 -20.39 -16.70 16.14
CA ALA A 166 -20.08 -16.00 14.91
C ALA A 166 -20.35 -16.94 13.73
N VAL A 167 -20.80 -16.40 12.61
CA VAL A 167 -20.81 -17.05 11.30
C VAL A 167 -19.95 -16.26 10.34
N ASP A 168 -19.47 -16.92 9.30
CA ASP A 168 -18.85 -16.27 8.16
C ASP A 168 -19.04 -17.12 6.90
N TYR A 169 -18.90 -16.49 5.74
CA TYR A 169 -18.79 -17.16 4.45
C TYR A 169 -17.32 -17.52 4.19
N ILE A 170 -17.07 -18.63 3.50
CA ILE A 170 -15.71 -18.97 3.06
C ILE A 170 -15.68 -19.79 1.77
N THR A 171 -14.84 -19.39 0.83
CA THR A 171 -14.51 -20.21 -0.34
C THR A 171 -13.26 -21.06 -0.09
N THR A 172 -13.22 -22.25 -0.70
CA THR A 172 -12.03 -23.11 -0.68
C THR A 172 -11.60 -23.44 -2.11
N PRO A 173 -10.32 -23.29 -2.49
CA PRO A 173 -9.83 -23.53 -3.86
C PRO A 173 -10.00 -24.95 -4.43
N LYS A 174 -10.63 -25.88 -3.70
CA LYS A 174 -10.82 -27.28 -4.09
C LYS A 174 -12.17 -27.87 -3.76
N ASP A 175 -12.80 -27.48 -2.66
CA ASP A 175 -14.02 -28.11 -2.16
C ASP A 175 -15.27 -27.20 -2.33
N GLY A 176 -15.10 -25.96 -2.79
CA GLY A 176 -16.19 -25.01 -3.04
C GLY A 176 -16.51 -24.10 -1.86
N ASN A 177 -17.77 -23.66 -1.79
CA ASN A 177 -18.28 -22.63 -0.89
C ASN A 177 -18.84 -23.27 0.40
N PHE A 178 -18.60 -22.64 1.55
CA PHE A 178 -19.05 -23.12 2.86
C PHE A 178 -19.49 -21.97 3.77
N VAL A 179 -20.38 -22.28 4.71
CA VAL A 179 -20.59 -21.45 5.90
C VAL A 179 -19.66 -21.94 7.01
N ALA A 180 -18.78 -21.07 7.47
CA ALA A 180 -18.02 -21.25 8.70
C ALA A 180 -18.87 -20.81 9.90
N ALA A 181 -19.06 -21.69 10.89
CA ALA A 181 -19.78 -21.35 12.12
C ALA A 181 -18.91 -21.62 13.35
N GLY A 182 -18.68 -20.56 14.12
CA GLY A 182 -18.03 -20.62 15.43
C GLY A 182 -19.03 -21.06 16.48
N VAL A 183 -18.95 -22.34 16.87
CA VAL A 183 -19.83 -22.93 17.89
C VAL A 183 -19.11 -23.06 19.23
N GLY A 184 -19.81 -22.70 20.31
CA GLY A 184 -19.28 -22.86 21.66
C GLY A 184 -20.08 -22.12 22.74
N ASP A 185 -20.39 -22.83 23.82
CA ASP A 185 -20.86 -22.21 25.06
C ASP A 185 -20.50 -23.09 26.26
N LEU A 186 -20.91 -22.64 27.46
CA LEU A 186 -20.89 -23.45 28.66
C LEU A 186 -21.88 -24.63 28.56
N VAL A 187 -21.37 -25.85 28.55
CA VAL A 187 -22.14 -27.05 28.91
C VAL A 187 -21.90 -27.35 30.39
N LEU A 188 -22.98 -27.43 31.16
CA LEU A 188 -22.95 -27.76 32.58
C LEU A 188 -23.45 -29.20 32.78
N TYR A 189 -22.55 -30.05 33.27
CA TYR A 189 -22.84 -31.43 33.69
C TYR A 189 -22.94 -31.46 35.22
N THR A 190 -24.16 -31.57 35.73
CA THR A 190 -24.44 -31.76 37.16
C THR A 190 -24.59 -33.26 37.42
N TYR A 191 -23.66 -33.85 38.15
CA TYR A 191 -23.66 -35.28 38.47
C TYR A 191 -23.39 -35.53 39.96
N ASN A 192 -23.85 -36.66 40.46
CA ASN A 192 -23.54 -37.12 41.81
C ASN A 192 -22.24 -37.95 41.79
N THR A 193 -21.33 -37.73 42.72
CA THR A 193 -20.04 -38.43 42.78
C THR A 193 -19.70 -38.90 44.19
N ARG A 194 -19.00 -40.03 44.25
CA ARG A 194 -18.60 -40.66 45.51
C ARG A 194 -17.47 -39.87 46.20
N SER A 195 -17.65 -39.57 47.48
CA SER A 195 -16.75 -38.76 48.29
C SER A 195 -16.41 -39.46 49.61
N GLY A 196 -15.14 -39.46 50.00
CA GLY A 196 -14.68 -39.92 51.30
C GLY A 196 -14.72 -38.78 52.33
N SER A 197 -15.82 -38.67 53.07
CA SER A 197 -15.93 -37.78 54.24
C SER A 197 -16.70 -38.46 55.36
N GLU A 198 -16.23 -38.35 56.60
CA GLU A 198 -16.86 -39.02 57.75
C GLU A 198 -18.25 -38.43 58.03
N LEU A 199 -19.27 -39.26 57.80
CA LEU A 199 -20.64 -39.04 58.27
C LEU A 199 -21.02 -40.24 59.13
N ALA A 200 -21.43 -39.97 60.37
CA ALA A 200 -21.85 -40.99 61.32
C ALA A 200 -23.36 -40.89 61.56
N GLY A 201 -24.09 -41.99 61.39
CA GLY A 201 -25.51 -42.04 61.73
C GLY A 201 -26.28 -43.17 61.05
N ASP A 202 -26.63 -42.96 59.78
CA ASP A 202 -27.88 -43.48 59.21
C ASP A 202 -27.70 -44.65 58.24
N GLU A 203 -28.68 -45.57 58.23
CA GLU A 203 -28.78 -46.66 57.25
C GLU A 203 -29.27 -46.14 55.88
N VAL A 204 -28.83 -46.79 54.80
CA VAL A 204 -29.34 -46.54 53.44
C VAL A 204 -30.27 -47.67 53.05
N CYS A 205 -31.48 -47.32 52.61
CA CYS A 205 -32.49 -48.24 52.09
C CYS A 205 -32.88 -47.87 50.67
N VAL A 206 -33.16 -48.86 49.83
CA VAL A 206 -33.56 -48.70 48.42
C VAL A 206 -34.79 -49.57 48.15
N GLU A 207 -35.75 -49.04 47.39
CA GLU A 207 -36.94 -49.76 46.94
C GLU A 207 -36.67 -50.49 45.62
N GLU A 208 -36.94 -51.79 45.60
CA GLU A 208 -36.75 -52.70 44.46
C GLU A 208 -38.09 -53.37 44.13
N ASN A 209 -38.60 -53.20 42.91
CA ASN A 209 -39.82 -53.88 42.46
C ASN A 209 -39.47 -55.27 41.94
N VAL A 210 -39.81 -56.29 42.73
CA VAL A 210 -39.55 -57.72 42.42
C VAL A 210 -40.83 -58.35 41.87
N THR A 211 -40.71 -59.21 40.86
CA THR A 211 -41.81 -60.04 40.37
C THR A 211 -41.36 -61.49 40.29
N ASP A 212 -41.96 -62.35 41.11
CA ASP A 212 -41.58 -63.76 41.27
C ASP A 212 -42.72 -64.72 40.88
N GLN A 213 -42.36 -65.90 40.38
CA GLN A 213 -43.27 -67.05 40.25
C GLN A 213 -43.35 -67.79 41.59
N VAL A 214 -44.12 -67.25 42.53
CA VAL A 214 -44.05 -67.67 43.95
C VAL A 214 -44.53 -69.11 44.21
N ALA A 215 -45.53 -69.61 43.47
CA ALA A 215 -45.95 -71.02 43.52
C ALA A 215 -46.85 -71.43 42.34
N ARG A 216 -46.87 -72.74 42.03
CA ARG A 216 -47.95 -73.36 41.25
C ARG A 216 -49.16 -73.60 42.16
N TRP A 217 -50.28 -72.95 41.85
CA TRP A 217 -51.58 -73.18 42.48
C TRP A 217 -52.47 -74.01 41.56
N ALA A 218 -53.37 -74.82 42.11
CA ALA A 218 -54.19 -75.74 41.31
C ALA A 218 -55.34 -75.05 40.57
N THR A 219 -55.77 -73.86 41.00
CA THR A 219 -56.77 -73.03 40.30
C THR A 219 -56.47 -71.54 40.45
N GLN A 220 -56.94 -70.74 39.48
CA GLN A 220 -56.95 -69.28 39.53
C GLN A 220 -57.66 -68.74 40.80
N SER A 221 -58.73 -69.41 41.25
CA SER A 221 -59.45 -69.07 42.48
C SER A 221 -58.60 -69.15 43.75
N ASP A 222 -57.65 -70.09 43.84
CA ASP A 222 -56.80 -70.23 45.03
C ASP A 222 -55.67 -69.17 45.06
N CYS A 223 -55.13 -68.82 43.89
CA CYS A 223 -54.14 -67.74 43.72
C CYS A 223 -54.67 -66.40 44.25
N LEU A 224 -55.91 -66.06 43.90
CA LEU A 224 -56.58 -64.80 44.24
C LEU A 224 -57.19 -64.76 45.67
N ALA A 225 -57.28 -65.90 46.36
CA ALA A 225 -57.93 -66.01 47.68
C ALA A 225 -56.94 -66.09 48.88
N SER A 226 -55.64 -66.23 48.64
CA SER A 226 -54.65 -66.46 49.70
C SER A 226 -54.08 -65.15 50.28
N SER A 227 -54.41 -64.85 51.54
CA SER A 227 -54.00 -63.63 52.25
C SER A 227 -52.54 -63.60 52.73
N ASN A 228 -51.84 -64.73 52.75
CA ASN A 228 -50.44 -64.80 53.16
C ASN A 228 -49.53 -64.55 51.94
N CYS A 229 -49.04 -63.32 51.81
CA CYS A 229 -47.99 -62.96 50.85
C CYS A 229 -46.58 -62.94 51.45
N CYS A 230 -46.43 -62.80 52.78
CA CYS A 230 -45.20 -62.29 53.39
C CYS A 230 -44.76 -63.03 54.68
N ASP A 231 -44.60 -64.36 54.64
CA ASP A 231 -44.15 -65.14 55.82
C ASP A 231 -42.61 -65.13 56.04
N ASN A 232 -41.82 -64.33 55.28
CA ASN A 232 -40.35 -64.25 55.40
C ASN A 232 -39.73 -62.89 54.95
N VAL A 233 -40.47 -61.78 54.89
CA VAL A 233 -39.95 -60.47 54.44
C VAL A 233 -40.41 -59.35 55.37
N ASP A 234 -39.47 -58.61 55.96
CA ASP A 234 -39.74 -57.69 57.09
C ASP A 234 -40.68 -56.51 56.76
N ARG A 235 -40.72 -56.04 55.50
CA ARG A 235 -41.66 -55.01 55.02
C ARG A 235 -42.03 -55.22 53.55
N CYS A 236 -43.33 -55.29 53.28
CA CYS A 236 -43.95 -55.13 51.96
C CYS A 236 -45.13 -54.16 52.14
N SER A 237 -45.19 -53.07 51.37
CA SER A 237 -46.29 -52.10 51.44
C SER A 237 -47.42 -52.46 50.48
N ASP A 238 -47.05 -52.83 49.26
CA ASP A 238 -47.96 -53.09 48.15
C ASP A 238 -47.55 -54.40 47.45
N CYS A 239 -48.53 -55.27 47.20
CA CYS A 239 -48.32 -56.55 46.54
C CYS A 239 -49.54 -56.87 45.68
N THR A 240 -49.31 -57.15 44.40
CA THR A 240 -50.34 -57.46 43.41
C THR A 240 -50.10 -58.85 42.83
N SER A 241 -51.15 -59.66 42.79
CA SER A 241 -51.15 -61.00 42.19
C SER A 241 -51.88 -60.99 40.86
N GLU A 242 -51.21 -61.43 39.80
CA GLU A 242 -51.81 -61.64 38.48
C GLU A 242 -51.70 -63.12 38.10
N TRP A 243 -52.65 -63.59 37.30
CA TRP A 243 -52.71 -64.97 36.84
C TRP A 243 -52.49 -65.00 35.33
N ASP A 244 -51.51 -65.77 34.89
CA ASP A 244 -51.23 -65.97 33.47
C ASP A 244 -52.07 -67.12 32.92
N ASP A 245 -52.99 -66.80 32.00
CA ASP A 245 -53.88 -67.77 31.34
C ASP A 245 -53.18 -68.55 30.21
N GLU A 246 -51.99 -68.17 29.73
CA GLU A 246 -51.23 -68.93 28.72
C GLU A 246 -50.33 -70.00 29.37
N ASP A 247 -49.72 -69.72 30.53
CA ASP A 247 -48.75 -70.60 31.22
C ASP A 247 -49.30 -71.36 32.44
N GLU A 248 -50.54 -71.08 32.89
CA GLU A 248 -51.16 -71.59 34.14
C GLU A 248 -50.37 -71.24 35.42
N VAL A 249 -49.78 -70.03 35.51
CA VAL A 249 -48.94 -69.60 36.65
C VAL A 249 -49.46 -68.33 37.34
N CYS A 250 -49.48 -68.38 38.68
CA CYS A 250 -49.73 -67.25 39.56
C CYS A 250 -48.43 -66.45 39.76
N THR A 251 -48.36 -65.21 39.26
CA THR A 251 -47.23 -64.31 39.47
C THR A 251 -47.56 -63.30 40.58
N ARG A 252 -46.53 -62.82 41.30
CA ARG A 252 -46.71 -61.75 42.30
C ARG A 252 -45.62 -60.70 42.15
N SER A 253 -46.05 -59.45 41.98
CA SER A 253 -45.20 -58.27 42.04
C SER A 253 -45.30 -57.63 43.43
N TYR A 254 -44.17 -57.20 43.99
CA TYR A 254 -44.11 -56.50 45.28
C TYR A 254 -42.91 -55.56 45.37
N THR A 255 -43.08 -54.45 46.08
CA THR A 255 -41.98 -53.53 46.38
C THR A 255 -41.24 -54.00 47.64
N LYS A 256 -39.97 -54.29 47.49
CA LYS A 256 -39.06 -54.77 48.54
C LYS A 256 -38.11 -53.65 48.94
N ILE A 257 -38.12 -53.29 50.22
CA ILE A 257 -37.15 -52.32 50.76
C ILE A 257 -35.88 -53.08 51.18
N VAL A 258 -34.77 -52.83 50.49
CA VAL A 258 -33.45 -53.40 50.81
C VAL A 258 -32.64 -52.34 51.57
N CYS A 259 -32.47 -52.54 52.87
CA CYS A 259 -31.61 -51.72 53.73
C CYS A 259 -30.24 -52.38 53.93
N GLY A 260 -29.16 -51.59 53.91
CA GLY A 260 -27.78 -52.09 54.06
C GLY A 260 -26.93 -51.25 55.01
N SER A 261 -26.38 -51.89 56.05
CA SER A 261 -25.39 -51.27 56.94
C SER A 261 -24.00 -51.24 56.28
N THR A 262 -23.42 -50.06 56.08
CA THR A 262 -22.11 -49.90 55.42
C THR A 262 -20.95 -50.31 56.32
N SER A 263 -20.60 -51.60 56.33
CA SER A 263 -19.48 -52.13 57.11
C SER A 263 -18.13 -51.74 56.52
N GLY A 264 -17.45 -50.76 57.13
CA GLY A 264 -16.00 -50.55 56.96
C GLY A 264 -15.56 -49.76 55.72
N GLY A 265 -16.33 -48.79 55.24
CA GLY A 265 -15.89 -47.88 54.18
C GLY A 265 -16.60 -46.53 54.21
N THR A 266 -15.84 -45.44 54.20
CA THR A 266 -16.36 -44.06 54.19
C THR A 266 -17.02 -43.75 52.85
N VAL A 267 -18.34 -43.50 52.83
CA VAL A 267 -19.09 -43.17 51.62
C VAL A 267 -20.08 -42.04 51.90
N GLY A 268 -19.81 -40.87 51.33
CA GLY A 268 -20.77 -39.77 51.18
C GLY A 268 -20.95 -39.42 49.71
N TRP A 269 -22.09 -38.80 49.38
CA TRP A 269 -22.39 -38.33 48.03
C TRP A 269 -22.22 -36.82 47.94
N VAL A 270 -21.60 -36.35 46.86
CA VAL A 270 -21.40 -34.93 46.57
C VAL A 270 -21.89 -34.64 45.16
N LEU A 271 -22.81 -33.67 45.06
CA LEU A 271 -23.18 -33.06 43.80
C LEU A 271 -21.97 -32.28 43.26
N VAL A 272 -21.58 -32.57 42.01
CA VAL A 272 -20.47 -31.90 41.34
C VAL A 272 -20.96 -31.32 40.02
N ASP A 273 -20.58 -30.07 39.80
CA ASP A 273 -20.83 -29.33 38.57
C ASP A 273 -19.53 -29.31 37.76
N GLU A 274 -19.45 -30.09 36.68
CA GLU A 274 -18.40 -29.93 35.68
C GLU A 274 -18.85 -28.94 34.60
N LYS A 275 -18.09 -27.85 34.49
CA LYS A 275 -18.22 -26.87 33.43
C LYS A 275 -17.28 -27.25 32.29
N GLN A 276 -17.84 -27.44 31.09
CA GLN A 276 -17.08 -27.63 29.86
C GLN A 276 -17.41 -26.48 28.91
N TYR A 277 -16.41 -25.66 28.61
CA TYR A 277 -16.50 -24.62 27.59
C TYR A 277 -16.04 -25.23 26.26
N ASN A 278 -16.99 -25.69 25.45
CA ASN A 278 -16.71 -26.16 24.09
C ASN A 278 -16.42 -24.95 23.20
N SER A 279 -15.52 -25.09 22.24
CA SER A 279 -15.24 -24.07 21.23
C SER A 279 -14.69 -24.75 19.97
N SER A 280 -15.38 -24.58 18.85
CA SER A 280 -15.05 -25.27 17.60
C SER A 280 -15.46 -24.43 16.39
N ILE A 281 -14.73 -24.57 15.30
CA ILE A 281 -15.23 -24.20 13.97
C ILE A 281 -15.92 -25.42 13.36
N ILE A 282 -17.12 -25.25 12.81
CA ILE A 282 -17.73 -26.21 11.91
C ILE A 282 -17.87 -25.60 10.52
N LEU A 283 -17.66 -26.40 9.47
CA LEU A 283 -17.97 -26.01 8.09
C LEU A 283 -19.21 -26.75 7.62
N LEU A 284 -20.20 -25.98 7.16
CA LEU A 284 -21.44 -26.46 6.55
C LEU A 284 -21.38 -26.19 5.04
N ASP A 285 -21.75 -27.17 4.22
CA ASP A 285 -21.88 -26.98 2.77
C ASP A 285 -23.18 -26.25 2.38
N SER A 286 -23.38 -26.03 1.08
CA SER A 286 -24.59 -25.47 0.47
C SER A 286 -25.90 -26.21 0.76
N SER A 287 -25.85 -27.39 1.41
CA SER A 287 -27.02 -28.15 1.88
C SER A 287 -27.16 -28.17 3.41
N GLY A 288 -26.37 -27.36 4.12
CA GLY A 288 -26.32 -27.34 5.59
C GLY A 288 -25.70 -28.59 6.22
N GLN A 289 -24.98 -29.41 5.46
CA GLN A 289 -24.29 -30.59 5.99
C GLN A 289 -22.90 -30.24 6.50
N GLN A 290 -22.65 -30.59 7.76
CA GLN A 290 -21.33 -30.45 8.37
C GLN A 290 -20.30 -31.37 7.69
N LYS A 291 -19.37 -30.79 6.93
CA LYS A 291 -18.25 -31.53 6.32
C LYS A 291 -17.01 -31.61 7.21
N LYS A 292 -16.75 -30.57 8.00
CA LYS A 292 -15.60 -30.47 8.91
C LYS A 292 -16.03 -29.96 10.28
N LYS A 293 -15.31 -30.40 11.31
CA LYS A 293 -15.26 -29.76 12.63
C LYS A 293 -13.79 -29.67 13.07
N ILE A 294 -13.40 -28.54 13.65
CA ILE A 294 -12.08 -28.26 14.20
C ILE A 294 -12.32 -27.78 15.63
N ASP A 295 -11.90 -28.56 16.62
CA ASP A 295 -12.00 -28.17 18.03
C ASP A 295 -10.81 -27.30 18.44
N LEU A 296 -11.12 -26.16 19.07
CA LEU A 296 -10.17 -25.16 19.54
C LEU A 296 -9.95 -25.36 21.03
N PHE A 297 -8.71 -25.70 21.40
CA PHE A 297 -8.32 -25.99 22.77
C PHE A 297 -7.22 -25.04 23.23
N ARG A 298 -7.37 -24.43 24.41
CA ARG A 298 -6.22 -23.87 25.12
C ARG A 298 -5.34 -25.01 25.64
N ARG A 299 -4.03 -24.92 25.39
CA ARG A 299 -3.02 -25.87 25.88
C ARG A 299 -2.17 -25.24 26.99
N ASP A 300 -1.48 -26.07 27.76
CA ASP A 300 -0.37 -25.64 28.64
C ASP A 300 0.99 -25.80 27.96
N GLU A 301 2.05 -25.41 28.67
CA GLU A 301 3.46 -25.53 28.24
C GLU A 301 3.94 -26.98 27.95
N ASN A 302 3.13 -27.99 28.28
CA ASN A 302 3.37 -29.41 28.05
C ASN A 302 2.39 -30.00 27.00
N ASP A 303 1.83 -29.16 26.13
CA ASP A 303 0.86 -29.50 25.06
C ASP A 303 -0.50 -30.03 25.56
N LYS A 304 -0.77 -29.96 26.87
CA LYS A 304 -1.95 -30.58 27.47
C LYS A 304 -3.17 -29.65 27.45
N ILE A 305 -4.31 -30.20 27.00
CA ILE A 305 -5.60 -29.50 26.90
C ILE A 305 -6.13 -29.08 28.29
N LEU A 306 -6.48 -27.79 28.45
CA LEU A 306 -6.89 -27.16 29.71
C LEU A 306 -8.42 -27.05 29.94
N THR A 307 -9.27 -27.65 29.09
CA THR A 307 -10.71 -27.34 29.01
C THR A 307 -11.64 -27.96 30.07
N LYS A 308 -11.12 -28.59 31.14
CA LYS A 308 -11.96 -29.23 32.19
C LYS A 308 -11.89 -28.50 33.53
N VAL A 309 -12.95 -27.76 33.86
CA VAL A 309 -13.10 -27.10 35.16
C VAL A 309 -14.09 -27.88 36.03
N LYS A 310 -13.54 -28.59 37.03
CA LYS A 310 -14.32 -29.39 37.99
C LYS A 310 -14.65 -28.54 39.22
N VAL A 311 -15.89 -28.06 39.34
CA VAL A 311 -16.35 -27.28 40.50
C VAL A 311 -16.98 -28.23 41.51
N LYS A 312 -16.30 -28.46 42.64
CA LYS A 312 -16.81 -29.30 43.73
C LYS A 312 -17.70 -28.48 44.67
N SER A 313 -19.00 -28.50 44.39
CA SER A 313 -20.06 -27.96 45.24
C SER A 313 -20.39 -28.93 46.39
N VAL A 314 -19.51 -29.00 47.41
CA VAL A 314 -19.68 -29.90 48.57
C VAL A 314 -20.87 -29.47 49.44
N ILE A 315 -22.06 -29.98 49.12
CA ILE A 315 -23.27 -29.89 49.96
C ILE A 315 -23.36 -31.14 50.83
N VAL A 316 -22.49 -31.23 51.83
CA VAL A 316 -22.73 -32.10 53.00
C VAL A 316 -23.70 -31.37 53.93
N ARG A 317 -24.65 -32.08 54.55
CA ARG A 317 -25.59 -31.52 55.54
C ARG A 317 -24.84 -30.91 56.73
N GLY A 318 -24.56 -29.60 56.68
CA GLY A 318 -24.04 -28.82 57.80
C GLY A 318 -22.96 -27.80 57.45
N THR A 319 -22.10 -28.07 56.45
CA THR A 319 -20.94 -27.23 56.13
C THR A 319 -20.65 -27.16 54.63
N GLN A 320 -20.69 -25.95 54.06
CA GLN A 320 -20.22 -25.70 52.70
C GLN A 320 -18.71 -25.43 52.70
N THR A 321 -17.98 -26.07 51.79
CA THR A 321 -16.60 -25.70 51.42
C THR A 321 -16.46 -25.65 49.91
N THR A 322 -16.14 -24.46 49.38
CA THR A 322 -16.03 -24.20 47.94
C THR A 322 -14.57 -24.05 47.51
N ASN A 323 -14.03 -25.07 46.83
CA ASN A 323 -12.73 -24.96 46.17
C ASN A 323 -12.91 -24.39 44.76
N PHE A 324 -12.41 -23.17 44.55
CA PHE A 324 -12.41 -22.53 43.23
C PHE A 324 -11.24 -23.06 42.39
N ASN A 325 -11.56 -23.77 41.30
CA ASN A 325 -10.66 -23.92 40.16
C ASN A 325 -10.91 -22.74 39.21
N THR A 326 -9.86 -22.19 38.60
CA THR A 326 -9.98 -21.05 37.66
C THR A 326 -10.74 -21.44 36.40
N GLU A 327 -11.78 -20.67 36.07
CA GLU A 327 -12.56 -20.90 34.85
C GLU A 327 -11.84 -20.34 33.62
N VAL A 328 -11.64 -21.18 32.60
CA VAL A 328 -11.08 -20.79 31.30
C VAL A 328 -12.19 -20.79 30.26
N ASP A 329 -12.78 -19.61 30.03
CA ASP A 329 -13.86 -19.39 29.07
C ASP A 329 -13.32 -19.22 27.64
N ASN A 330 -13.28 -20.31 26.85
CA ASN A 330 -12.73 -20.30 25.48
C ASN A 330 -13.70 -19.83 24.38
N ARG A 331 -14.93 -19.41 24.74
CA ARG A 331 -16.01 -19.15 23.75
C ARG A 331 -15.57 -18.21 22.62
N ILE A 332 -15.89 -18.62 21.40
CA ILE A 332 -15.68 -17.80 20.19
C ILE A 332 -16.50 -16.51 20.31
N ARG A 333 -15.93 -15.40 19.84
CA ARG A 333 -16.49 -14.05 19.90
C ARG A 333 -16.67 -13.40 18.54
N SER A 334 -15.71 -13.61 17.65
CA SER A 334 -15.71 -13.11 16.28
C SER A 334 -14.98 -14.12 15.41
N ILE A 335 -15.42 -14.22 14.15
CA ILE A 335 -14.69 -14.88 13.06
C ILE A 335 -14.48 -13.81 11.97
N PHE A 336 -13.46 -14.00 11.15
CA PHE A 336 -13.31 -13.27 9.88
C PHE A 336 -12.58 -14.17 8.87
N SER A 337 -13.09 -14.30 7.64
CA SER A 337 -12.42 -14.98 6.52
C SER A 337 -11.74 -13.99 5.59
N ALA A 338 -10.46 -14.25 5.25
CA ALA A 338 -9.76 -13.55 4.17
C ALA A 338 -8.48 -14.30 3.76
N ASP A 339 -8.05 -14.19 2.50
CA ASP A 339 -6.69 -14.56 2.09
C ASP A 339 -5.70 -13.53 2.64
N ILE A 340 -5.22 -13.75 3.87
CA ILE A 340 -4.28 -12.83 4.54
C ILE A 340 -2.85 -12.96 3.97
N ASN A 341 -2.53 -14.08 3.32
CA ASN A 341 -1.15 -14.49 3.03
C ASN A 341 -0.77 -14.44 1.53
N GLN A 342 -1.77 -14.34 0.65
CA GLN A 342 -1.73 -14.36 -0.82
C GLN A 342 -1.52 -15.76 -1.48
N ASP A 343 -1.91 -16.86 -0.83
CA ASP A 343 -1.85 -18.19 -1.45
C ASP A 343 -3.12 -18.60 -2.24
N LYS A 344 -4.14 -17.74 -2.22
CA LYS A 344 -5.49 -17.90 -2.80
C LYS A 344 -6.44 -18.80 -2.03
N ALA A 345 -6.09 -19.28 -0.84
CA ALA A 345 -7.07 -19.75 0.13
C ALA A 345 -7.36 -18.66 1.17
N GLU A 346 -8.59 -18.68 1.69
CA GLU A 346 -8.94 -17.87 2.84
C GLU A 346 -8.43 -18.52 4.14
N GLU A 347 -7.87 -17.72 5.03
CA GLU A 347 -7.66 -18.05 6.43
C GLU A 347 -8.91 -17.69 7.24
N ILE A 348 -9.45 -18.64 8.01
CA ILE A 348 -10.43 -18.34 9.06
C ILE A 348 -9.65 -17.81 10.28
N LEU A 349 -9.81 -16.52 10.54
CA LEU A 349 -9.39 -15.89 11.78
C LEU A 349 -10.46 -16.12 12.87
N VAL A 350 -10.04 -16.45 14.08
CA VAL A 350 -10.96 -16.75 15.19
C VAL A 350 -10.51 -16.05 16.46
N ALA A 351 -11.39 -15.22 17.04
CA ALA A 351 -11.20 -14.55 18.32
C ALA A 351 -11.96 -15.25 19.46
N SER A 352 -11.32 -15.45 20.61
CA SER A 352 -11.93 -16.09 21.79
C SER A 352 -12.04 -15.18 23.02
N SER A 353 -12.88 -15.59 23.98
CA SER A 353 -13.01 -14.92 25.28
C SER A 353 -11.90 -15.19 26.30
N ASN A 354 -10.88 -15.99 25.97
CA ASN A 354 -9.69 -16.19 26.82
C ASN A 354 -8.42 -15.64 26.16
N GLY A 355 -8.54 -14.59 25.35
CA GLY A 355 -7.40 -13.91 24.74
C GLY A 355 -6.70 -14.70 23.63
N LEU A 356 -7.28 -15.80 23.12
CA LEU A 356 -6.66 -16.55 22.03
C LEU A 356 -7.12 -16.01 20.67
N ILE A 357 -6.18 -15.94 19.75
CA ILE A 357 -6.43 -15.81 18.32
C ILE A 357 -5.91 -17.06 17.62
N TYR A 358 -6.67 -17.56 16.66
CA TYR A 358 -6.26 -18.62 15.74
C TYR A 358 -6.36 -18.13 14.30
N SER A 359 -5.42 -18.55 13.45
CA SER A 359 -5.56 -18.51 11.99
C SER A 359 -5.61 -19.94 11.43
N ILE A 360 -6.56 -20.22 10.53
CA ILE A 360 -6.85 -21.56 10.02
C ILE A 360 -7.00 -21.51 8.50
N SER A 361 -5.96 -21.90 7.75
CA SER A 361 -5.99 -21.92 6.28
C SER A 361 -7.01 -22.95 5.74
N ALA A 362 -7.91 -22.50 4.87
CA ALA A 362 -9.00 -23.28 4.31
C ALA A 362 -8.70 -23.88 2.93
N TYR A 363 -7.44 -23.98 2.50
CA TYR A 363 -7.03 -24.43 1.16
C TYR A 363 -7.66 -25.77 0.68
N ASN A 364 -8.06 -26.65 1.60
CA ASN A 364 -9.06 -27.71 1.39
C ASN A 364 -9.43 -28.38 2.73
N LEU A 365 -10.61 -29.01 2.77
CA LEU A 365 -11.16 -29.71 3.94
C LEU A 365 -10.21 -30.77 4.53
N THR A 366 -9.31 -31.36 3.73
CA THR A 366 -8.39 -32.41 4.20
C THR A 366 -7.18 -31.82 4.92
N SER A 367 -6.53 -30.79 4.37
CA SER A 367 -5.35 -30.16 4.99
C SER A 367 -5.65 -29.06 6.00
N MET A 368 -6.90 -28.55 6.04
CA MET A 368 -7.35 -27.48 6.93
C MET A 368 -6.97 -27.74 8.41
N ARG A 369 -6.21 -26.81 8.98
CA ARG A 369 -5.62 -26.84 10.32
C ARG A 369 -5.27 -25.43 10.79
N VAL A 370 -5.05 -25.24 12.09
CA VAL A 370 -4.43 -24.02 12.63
C VAL A 370 -3.03 -23.85 12.01
N VAL A 371 -2.77 -22.66 11.46
CA VAL A 371 -1.48 -22.25 10.88
C VAL A 371 -0.60 -21.62 11.97
N TRP A 372 -1.18 -20.68 12.70
CA TRP A 372 -0.60 -20.05 13.89
C TRP A 372 -1.69 -19.74 14.92
N GLU A 373 -1.27 -19.64 16.17
CA GLU A 373 -2.11 -19.17 17.28
C GLU A 373 -1.34 -18.12 18.10
N GLN A 374 -2.05 -17.18 18.72
CA GLN A 374 -1.48 -16.14 19.58
C GLN A 374 -2.23 -16.04 20.90
N VAL A 375 -1.48 -15.79 21.99
CA VAL A 375 -2.01 -15.69 23.35
C VAL A 375 -1.91 -14.25 23.85
N LEU A 376 -3.05 -13.61 24.07
CA LEU A 376 -3.14 -12.18 24.37
C LEU A 376 -3.58 -11.95 25.82
N GLY A 377 -2.60 -11.55 26.63
CA GLY A 377 -2.78 -10.98 27.96
C GLY A 377 -1.43 -10.45 28.45
N ASP A 378 -1.43 -9.38 29.24
CA ASP A 378 -0.19 -8.89 29.84
C ASP A 378 0.25 -9.83 30.98
N SER A 379 1.50 -10.29 30.93
CA SER A 379 2.11 -11.00 32.06
C SER A 379 2.38 -10.00 33.19
N GLY A 380 1.41 -9.87 34.11
CA GLY A 380 1.51 -8.98 35.27
C GLY A 380 2.83 -9.15 36.02
N THR A 381 3.43 -8.02 36.42
CA THR A 381 4.81 -7.92 36.93
C THR A 381 5.10 -8.69 38.23
N ASP A 382 4.07 -9.23 38.87
CA ASP A 382 4.08 -9.53 40.30
C ASP A 382 4.34 -11.02 40.60
N GLY A 383 4.77 -11.79 39.60
CA GLY A 383 5.37 -13.13 39.78
C GLY A 383 4.42 -14.26 40.20
N VAL A 384 3.11 -14.03 40.21
CA VAL A 384 2.09 -15.05 40.51
C VAL A 384 1.39 -15.48 39.23
N ASN A 385 1.44 -16.77 38.90
CA ASN A 385 0.87 -17.34 37.66
C ASN A 385 -0.67 -17.37 37.63
N TYR A 386 -1.28 -16.20 37.45
CA TYR A 386 -2.70 -16.06 37.09
C TYR A 386 -2.82 -15.30 35.76
N TYR A 387 -2.83 -16.05 34.66
CA TYR A 387 -3.15 -15.54 33.33
C TYR A 387 -4.64 -15.14 33.25
N VAL A 388 -4.96 -13.93 33.72
CA VAL A 388 -6.17 -13.21 33.31
C VAL A 388 -5.91 -12.78 31.86
N LEU A 389 -6.42 -13.57 30.91
CA LEU A 389 -6.33 -13.26 29.49
C LEU A 389 -7.58 -12.50 29.06
N ASP A 390 -7.40 -11.45 28.28
CA ASP A 390 -8.46 -10.49 28.01
C ASP A 390 -9.35 -10.95 26.86
N PRO A 391 -10.69 -10.99 27.01
CA PRO A 391 -11.59 -11.42 25.95
C PRO A 391 -11.41 -10.60 24.67
N ILE A 392 -11.02 -11.25 23.57
CA ILE A 392 -10.99 -10.61 22.25
C ILE A 392 -12.44 -10.47 21.79
N LYS A 393 -12.82 -9.26 21.38
CA LYS A 393 -14.20 -8.90 21.05
C LYS A 393 -14.50 -9.03 19.56
N THR A 394 -13.55 -8.60 18.74
CA THR A 394 -13.67 -8.48 17.28
C THR A 394 -12.31 -8.77 16.65
N ILE A 395 -12.32 -9.33 15.45
CA ILE A 395 -11.13 -9.60 14.62
C ILE A 395 -11.46 -9.32 13.16
N LYS A 396 -10.51 -8.72 12.43
CA LYS A 396 -10.60 -8.36 11.00
C LYS A 396 -9.22 -8.51 10.37
N ALA A 397 -9.16 -8.50 9.03
CA ALA A 397 -7.92 -8.38 8.28
C ALA A 397 -7.97 -7.19 7.33
N ILE A 398 -6.93 -6.34 7.31
CA ILE A 398 -6.86 -5.08 6.56
C ILE A 398 -5.45 -4.94 5.97
N ASN A 399 -5.32 -4.58 4.69
CA ASN A 399 -4.05 -4.19 4.09
C ASN A 399 -3.74 -2.73 4.46
N ILE A 400 -2.90 -2.48 5.48
CA ILE A 400 -2.56 -1.10 5.90
C ILE A 400 -1.24 -0.58 5.33
N ASN A 401 -0.51 -1.40 4.57
CA ASN A 401 0.86 -1.13 4.14
C ASN A 401 1.03 -1.10 2.59
N GLU A 402 -0.04 -1.37 1.84
CA GLU A 402 -0.11 -1.50 0.37
C GLU A 402 0.66 -2.69 -0.25
N ASP A 403 1.20 -3.63 0.54
CA ASP A 403 1.99 -4.79 0.07
C ASP A 403 1.15 -5.99 -0.43
N LEU A 404 -0.18 -5.86 -0.29
CA LEU A 404 -1.24 -6.81 -0.69
C LEU A 404 -1.46 -8.02 0.24
N LYS A 405 -0.61 -8.26 1.25
CA LYS A 405 -1.01 -9.08 2.40
C LYS A 405 -1.97 -8.29 3.29
N LEU A 406 -2.60 -9.00 4.23
CA LEU A 406 -3.49 -8.38 5.21
C LEU A 406 -2.87 -8.45 6.61
N GLU A 407 -2.80 -7.32 7.29
CA GLU A 407 -2.58 -7.26 8.71
C GLU A 407 -3.84 -7.72 9.46
N VAL A 408 -3.66 -8.56 10.48
CA VAL A 408 -4.74 -9.03 11.35
C VAL A 408 -4.91 -8.07 12.52
N PHE A 409 -6.08 -7.46 12.62
CA PHE A 409 -6.47 -6.53 13.67
C PHE A 409 -7.35 -7.23 14.70
N ALA A 410 -7.02 -7.10 15.98
CA ALA A 410 -7.79 -7.68 17.07
C ALA A 410 -7.97 -6.71 18.24
N GLY A 411 -9.22 -6.51 18.65
CA GLY A 411 -9.59 -5.61 19.75
C GLY A 411 -10.07 -6.38 20.97
N ASP A 412 -9.58 -6.02 22.16
CA ASP A 412 -9.95 -6.68 23.42
C ASP A 412 -10.88 -5.87 24.34
N ALA A 413 -11.37 -6.56 25.38
CA ALA A 413 -12.28 -6.01 26.37
C ALA A 413 -11.64 -4.98 27.34
N LEU A 414 -10.32 -4.78 27.35
CA LEU A 414 -9.64 -3.73 28.13
C LEU A 414 -9.33 -2.47 27.30
N GLY A 415 -9.63 -2.51 26.00
CA GLY A 415 -9.38 -1.41 25.06
C GLY A 415 -7.99 -1.46 24.42
N ILE A 416 -7.36 -2.63 24.33
CA ILE A 416 -6.09 -2.78 23.59
C ILE A 416 -6.39 -3.32 22.19
N LEU A 417 -6.10 -2.50 21.18
CA LEU A 417 -5.98 -2.92 19.78
C LEU A 417 -4.59 -3.53 19.59
N LYS A 418 -4.52 -4.70 18.96
CA LYS A 418 -3.26 -5.39 18.63
C LYS A 418 -3.28 -5.78 17.15
N VAL A 419 -2.16 -5.56 16.47
CA VAL A 419 -2.04 -5.73 15.02
C VAL A 419 -0.90 -6.69 14.72
N PHE A 420 -1.17 -7.69 13.88
CA PHE A 420 -0.25 -8.75 13.52
C PHE A 420 -0.08 -8.80 12.01
N ASN A 421 1.06 -9.28 11.52
CA ASN A 421 1.20 -9.60 10.10
C ASN A 421 0.52 -10.95 9.74
N ALA A 422 0.50 -11.31 8.46
CA ALA A 422 -0.08 -12.56 7.97
C ALA A 422 0.50 -13.83 8.63
N GLU A 423 1.76 -13.82 9.06
CA GLU A 423 2.40 -14.92 9.80
C GLU A 423 2.16 -14.89 11.32
N GLY A 424 1.30 -13.99 11.81
CA GLY A 424 0.88 -13.90 13.20
C GLY A 424 1.87 -13.18 14.13
N ALA A 425 2.88 -12.48 13.61
CA ALA A 425 3.83 -11.72 14.40
C ALA A 425 3.27 -10.32 14.73
N LEU A 426 3.32 -9.92 16.00
CA LEU A 426 2.84 -8.60 16.47
C LEU A 426 3.67 -7.47 15.85
N LEU A 427 3.01 -6.59 15.10
CA LEU A 427 3.58 -5.36 14.53
C LEU A 427 3.52 -4.22 15.55
N TRP A 428 2.33 -3.94 16.08
CA TRP A 428 2.12 -2.91 17.09
C TRP A 428 0.89 -3.20 17.98
N LYS A 429 0.83 -2.53 19.14
CA LYS A 429 -0.35 -2.50 20.02
C LYS A 429 -0.60 -1.08 20.51
N GLN A 430 -1.87 -0.69 20.58
CA GLN A 430 -2.28 0.64 21.04
C GLN A 430 -3.50 0.55 21.96
N ARG A 431 -3.61 1.49 22.92
CA ARG A 431 -4.66 1.45 23.94
C ARG A 431 -5.63 2.63 23.84
N ILE A 432 -6.92 2.32 23.74
CA ILE A 432 -8.04 3.23 23.93
C ILE A 432 -8.66 3.07 25.33
N ASN A 433 -9.59 3.95 25.68
CA ASN A 433 -10.33 3.85 26.93
C ASN A 433 -11.49 2.87 26.78
N GLY A 434 -11.47 1.71 27.43
CA GLY A 434 -12.59 0.77 27.46
C GLY A 434 -12.71 -0.15 26.23
N PRO A 435 -13.62 -1.14 26.25
CA PRO A 435 -13.63 -2.25 25.29
C PRO A 435 -13.64 -1.80 23.83
N VAL A 436 -12.85 -2.47 22.98
CA VAL A 436 -13.07 -2.42 21.53
C VAL A 436 -14.32 -3.23 21.18
N THR A 437 -15.13 -2.75 20.23
CA THR A 437 -16.40 -3.39 19.84
C THR A 437 -16.48 -3.75 18.36
N GLY A 438 -15.87 -2.96 17.49
CA GLY A 438 -15.73 -3.23 16.05
C GLY A 438 -14.49 -2.52 15.49
N ILE A 439 -14.03 -2.93 14.32
CA ILE A 439 -12.85 -2.43 13.62
C ILE A 439 -13.19 -2.44 12.13
N GLU A 440 -12.99 -1.35 11.39
CA GLU A 440 -13.17 -1.33 9.91
C GLU A 440 -12.13 -0.40 9.26
N PRO A 441 -11.72 -0.64 8.00
CA PRO A 441 -10.91 0.29 7.21
C PRO A 441 -11.73 1.45 6.64
N ILE A 442 -11.10 2.59 6.40
CA ILE A 442 -11.66 3.75 5.67
C ILE A 442 -10.52 4.63 5.14
N ASP A 443 -10.69 5.34 4.03
CA ASP A 443 -9.75 6.38 3.57
C ASP A 443 -10.35 7.77 3.85
N VAL A 444 -10.16 8.31 5.06
CA VAL A 444 -10.90 9.51 5.50
C VAL A 444 -10.48 10.76 4.71
N GLU A 445 -9.19 10.88 4.39
CA GLU A 445 -8.65 12.02 3.63
C GLU A 445 -8.69 11.82 2.09
N LEU A 446 -9.18 10.67 1.60
CA LEU A 446 -9.14 10.23 0.19
C LEU A 446 -7.72 10.24 -0.41
N ASP A 447 -6.72 9.88 0.40
CA ASP A 447 -5.28 9.88 0.12
C ASP A 447 -4.81 8.63 -0.66
N GLY A 448 -5.61 7.57 -0.64
CA GLY A 448 -5.34 6.25 -1.22
C GLY A 448 -5.00 5.17 -0.19
N LYS A 449 -4.98 5.50 1.11
CA LYS A 449 -4.60 4.58 2.20
C LYS A 449 -5.73 4.39 3.20
N PRO A 450 -5.91 3.17 3.73
CA PRO A 450 -6.86 2.93 4.80
C PRO A 450 -6.28 3.37 6.16
N ASP A 451 -6.94 4.34 6.77
CA ASP A 451 -7.04 4.47 8.22
C ASP A 451 -7.85 3.28 8.80
N ILE A 452 -7.83 3.17 10.13
CA ILE A 452 -8.61 2.17 10.87
C ILE A 452 -9.60 2.87 11.80
N VAL A 453 -10.90 2.72 11.54
CA VAL A 453 -11.97 3.06 12.48
C VAL A 453 -12.07 1.97 13.54
N VAL A 454 -12.13 2.37 14.80
CA VAL A 454 -12.35 1.47 15.93
C VAL A 454 -13.48 2.02 16.80
N SER A 455 -14.55 1.25 16.95
CA SER A 455 -15.62 1.61 17.89
C SER A 455 -15.32 1.11 19.30
N SER A 456 -15.83 1.83 20.29
CA SER A 456 -15.75 1.43 21.69
C SER A 456 -17.07 1.54 22.43
N ALA A 457 -17.28 0.59 23.35
CA ALA A 457 -18.33 0.63 24.36
C ALA A 457 -18.20 1.85 25.31
N ASN A 458 -17.11 2.63 25.25
CA ASN A 458 -16.96 3.88 26.00
C ASN A 458 -17.77 5.08 25.44
N LYS A 459 -18.53 4.88 24.36
CA LYS A 459 -19.22 5.92 23.56
C LYS A 459 -18.30 6.81 22.70
N ASN A 460 -17.32 6.22 22.03
CA ASN A 460 -16.51 6.91 21.03
C ASN A 460 -16.21 6.00 19.83
N LEU A 461 -16.07 6.64 18.67
CA LEU A 461 -15.24 6.17 17.57
C LEU A 461 -13.83 6.74 17.73
N TYR A 462 -12.82 5.96 17.35
CA TYR A 462 -11.42 6.37 17.21
C TYR A 462 -10.98 6.07 15.78
N VAL A 463 -10.24 6.98 15.15
CA VAL A 463 -9.61 6.75 13.84
C VAL A 463 -8.11 6.76 14.00
N PHE A 464 -7.45 5.72 13.48
CA PHE A 464 -6.02 5.52 13.53
C PHE A 464 -5.38 5.62 12.16
N ASP A 465 -4.22 6.27 12.06
CA ASP A 465 -3.37 6.13 10.88
C ASP A 465 -2.79 4.70 10.80
N SER A 466 -2.24 4.33 9.64
CA SER A 466 -1.58 3.03 9.44
C SER A 466 -0.34 2.79 10.33
N SER A 467 0.11 3.82 11.08
CA SER A 467 1.17 3.71 12.09
C SER A 467 0.64 3.53 13.53
N GLY A 468 -0.67 3.49 13.73
CA GLY A 468 -1.33 3.31 15.02
C GLY A 468 -1.47 4.58 15.87
N ASN A 469 -1.31 5.77 15.30
CA ASN A 469 -1.58 7.04 15.98
C ASN A 469 -3.06 7.42 15.82
N ILE A 470 -3.70 7.93 16.89
CA ILE A 470 -5.07 8.45 16.80
C ILE A 470 -5.04 9.78 16.03
N VAL A 471 -5.70 9.82 14.86
CA VAL A 471 -5.88 11.03 14.05
C VAL A 471 -6.99 11.90 14.67
N TRP A 472 -8.14 11.29 14.97
CA TRP A 472 -9.27 11.92 15.65
C TRP A 472 -10.13 10.91 16.43
N ASN A 473 -11.02 11.42 17.27
CA ASN A 473 -12.07 10.63 17.93
C ASN A 473 -13.40 11.40 17.88
N TYR A 474 -14.51 10.67 17.82
CA TYR A 474 -15.86 11.24 17.79
C TYR A 474 -16.72 10.64 18.90
N PRO A 475 -17.23 11.45 19.85
CA PRO A 475 -18.08 10.97 20.93
C PRO A 475 -19.51 10.68 20.44
N THR A 476 -20.08 9.56 20.87
CA THR A 476 -21.45 9.14 20.52
C THR A 476 -22.43 9.29 21.69
N ASP A 477 -23.72 9.43 21.37
CA ASP A 477 -24.81 9.46 22.37
C ASP A 477 -24.83 8.20 23.25
N ASP A 478 -24.63 7.03 22.64
CA ASP A 478 -24.75 5.71 23.23
C ASP A 478 -23.51 4.84 23.00
N GLU A 479 -23.45 3.70 23.69
CA GLU A 479 -22.41 2.67 23.52
C GLU A 479 -22.62 1.97 22.17
N ILE A 480 -21.53 1.73 21.43
CA ILE A 480 -21.57 1.07 20.12
C ILE A 480 -21.37 -0.44 20.35
N ASN A 481 -22.19 -1.28 19.73
CA ASN A 481 -22.10 -2.74 19.77
C ASN A 481 -21.35 -3.29 18.55
N SER A 482 -21.78 -2.87 17.36
CA SER A 482 -21.14 -3.10 16.06
C SER A 482 -21.40 -1.87 15.16
N PHE A 483 -20.70 -1.78 14.03
CA PHE A 483 -20.90 -0.75 13.02
C PHE A 483 -20.41 -1.24 11.66
N GLU A 484 -20.89 -0.59 10.61
CA GLU A 484 -20.53 -0.84 9.21
C GLU A 484 -20.22 0.50 8.52
N LEU A 485 -19.40 0.45 7.45
CA LEU A 485 -18.98 1.61 6.63
C LEU A 485 -19.24 1.35 5.15
N GLU A 486 -19.89 2.29 4.45
CA GLU A 486 -20.08 2.30 2.98
C GLU A 486 -20.62 3.67 2.51
N ASP A 487 -20.28 4.12 1.30
CA ASP A 487 -20.93 5.24 0.58
C ASP A 487 -22.41 4.94 0.22
N ILE A 488 -23.30 5.07 1.23
CA ILE A 488 -24.71 4.66 1.16
C ILE A 488 -25.58 5.62 0.33
N ASP A 489 -25.30 6.93 0.33
CA ASP A 489 -26.02 7.89 -0.53
C ASP A 489 -25.33 8.24 -1.86
N ARG A 490 -24.16 7.63 -2.13
CA ARG A 490 -23.37 7.75 -3.36
C ARG A 490 -22.79 9.14 -3.60
N ASN A 491 -22.28 9.75 -2.54
CA ASN A 491 -21.56 11.03 -2.58
C ASN A 491 -20.04 10.86 -2.83
N GLY A 492 -19.50 9.66 -2.62
CA GLY A 492 -18.07 9.35 -2.76
C GLY A 492 -17.28 9.38 -1.44
N LEU A 493 -17.96 9.30 -0.30
CA LEU A 493 -17.39 9.19 1.05
C LEU A 493 -18.15 8.09 1.81
N ASP A 494 -17.45 7.25 2.57
CA ASP A 494 -18.10 6.21 3.36
C ASP A 494 -18.89 6.81 4.54
N ASP A 495 -20.12 6.36 4.71
CA ASP A 495 -21.00 6.71 5.82
C ASP A 495 -20.87 5.73 6.98
N PHE A 496 -21.19 6.19 8.19
CA PHE A 496 -21.05 5.43 9.43
C PHE A 496 -22.42 4.93 9.93
N ILE A 497 -22.66 3.62 9.81
CA ILE A 497 -23.86 2.95 10.33
C ILE A 497 -23.55 2.34 11.69
N LEU A 498 -23.99 3.00 12.77
CA LEU A 498 -23.67 2.58 14.13
C LEU A 498 -24.85 1.85 14.78
N ALA A 499 -24.64 0.60 15.18
CA ALA A 499 -25.58 -0.16 16.00
C ALA A 499 -25.25 0.02 17.48
N SER A 500 -26.15 0.67 18.22
CA SER A 500 -26.15 0.68 19.69
C SER A 500 -27.15 -0.35 20.23
N THR A 501 -27.22 -0.53 21.56
CA THR A 501 -28.09 -1.51 22.21
C THR A 501 -29.53 -1.50 21.68
N ARG A 502 -30.13 -0.33 21.44
CA ARG A 502 -31.50 -0.19 20.89
C ARG A 502 -31.67 0.95 19.89
N ASN A 503 -30.59 1.56 19.43
CA ASN A 503 -30.60 2.70 18.52
C ASN A 503 -29.71 2.40 17.33
N LEU A 504 -30.27 2.47 16.12
CA LEU A 504 -29.53 2.50 14.87
C LEU A 504 -29.29 3.96 14.49
N TYR A 505 -28.08 4.30 14.07
CA TYR A 505 -27.70 5.64 13.62
C TYR A 505 -27.13 5.58 12.21
N TRP A 506 -27.46 6.59 11.39
CA TRP A 506 -26.71 6.92 10.17
C TRP A 506 -26.04 8.28 10.37
N TYR A 507 -24.71 8.27 10.34
CA TYR A 507 -23.89 9.48 10.29
C TYR A 507 -23.22 9.57 8.92
N GLU A 508 -23.29 10.75 8.32
CA GLU A 508 -22.60 11.14 7.09
C GLU A 508 -21.18 11.61 7.40
N THR A 509 -20.21 11.23 6.57
CA THR A 509 -18.87 11.81 6.64
C THR A 509 -18.89 13.24 6.13
N ASN A 510 -18.49 14.20 6.98
CA ASN A 510 -18.63 15.62 6.68
C ASN A 510 -17.69 16.05 5.55
N GLU A 511 -18.24 16.31 4.35
CA GLU A 511 -17.48 16.65 3.14
C GLU A 511 -16.56 17.88 3.33
N PHE A 512 -16.96 18.84 4.16
CA PHE A 512 -16.14 20.02 4.49
C PHE A 512 -14.94 19.65 5.36
N TYR A 513 -15.10 18.74 6.33
CA TYR A 513 -13.99 18.19 7.12
C TYR A 513 -12.97 17.49 6.22
N VAL A 514 -13.42 16.54 5.38
CA VAL A 514 -12.54 15.76 4.47
C VAL A 514 -11.77 16.68 3.53
N LYS A 515 -12.46 17.60 2.85
CA LYS A 515 -11.82 18.60 1.98
C LYS A 515 -10.80 19.44 2.74
N LYS A 516 -11.11 19.87 3.96
CA LYS A 516 -10.18 20.64 4.78
C LYS A 516 -8.96 19.82 5.20
N ALA A 517 -9.14 18.61 5.69
CA ALA A 517 -8.04 17.72 6.10
C ALA A 517 -7.08 17.44 4.93
N LYS A 518 -7.61 17.18 3.73
CA LYS A 518 -6.84 17.06 2.49
C LYS A 518 -6.05 18.34 2.15
N ALA A 519 -6.64 19.51 2.35
CA ALA A 519 -5.98 20.80 2.13
C ALA A 519 -4.92 21.15 3.19
N ASP A 520 -5.15 20.78 4.46
CA ASP A 520 -4.17 20.87 5.56
C ASP A 520 -2.98 19.93 5.28
N SER A 521 -3.22 18.72 4.77
CA SER A 521 -2.18 17.77 4.30
C SER A 521 -1.36 18.32 3.13
N TYR A 522 -2.00 18.80 2.05
CA TYR A 522 -1.26 19.42 0.94
C TYR A 522 -0.47 20.67 1.37
N TYR A 523 -1.02 21.51 2.27
CA TYR A 523 -0.27 22.65 2.80
C TYR A 523 0.98 22.22 3.61
N LEU A 524 0.87 21.14 4.39
CA LEU A 524 2.02 20.56 5.10
C LEU A 524 3.07 20.01 4.12
N GLN A 525 2.64 19.26 3.09
CA GLN A 525 3.53 18.73 2.04
C GLN A 525 4.22 19.85 1.24
N ALA A 526 3.52 20.97 0.98
CA ALA A 526 4.10 22.17 0.38
C ALA A 526 5.17 22.80 1.27
N TYR A 527 4.89 22.95 2.56
CA TYR A 527 5.82 23.53 3.53
C TYR A 527 7.07 22.65 3.72
N GLN A 528 6.89 21.33 3.82
CA GLN A 528 8.00 20.36 3.87
C GLN A 528 8.88 20.48 2.61
N SER A 529 8.28 20.41 1.42
CA SER A 529 9.00 20.54 0.14
C SER A 529 9.75 21.87 0.03
N PHE A 530 9.15 22.98 0.48
CA PHE A 530 9.79 24.29 0.54
C PHE A 530 11.01 24.30 1.49
N THR A 531 10.91 23.70 2.68
CA THR A 531 12.07 23.58 3.59
C THR A 531 13.18 22.68 3.04
N GLN A 532 12.83 21.66 2.24
CA GLN A 532 13.76 20.80 1.50
C GLN A 532 14.35 21.48 0.24
N ARG A 533 13.86 22.68 -0.12
CA ARG A 533 14.21 23.45 -1.32
C ARG A 533 13.75 22.85 -2.66
N ASP A 534 12.77 21.95 -2.64
CA ASP A 534 12.04 21.54 -3.83
C ASP A 534 10.89 22.52 -4.09
N PHE A 535 11.23 23.64 -4.73
CA PHE A 535 10.27 24.71 -5.03
C PHE A 535 9.22 24.30 -6.06
N SER A 536 9.54 23.38 -6.96
CA SER A 536 8.60 22.84 -7.96
C SER A 536 7.51 22.02 -7.29
N LYS A 537 7.89 21.08 -6.42
CA LYS A 537 6.94 20.27 -5.63
C LYS A 537 6.17 21.12 -4.62
N ALA A 538 6.83 22.09 -3.97
CA ALA A 538 6.17 23.04 -3.08
C ALA A 538 5.11 23.90 -3.81
N SER A 539 5.42 24.36 -5.03
CA SER A 539 4.50 25.12 -5.89
C SER A 539 3.23 24.32 -6.21
N ILE A 540 3.36 23.05 -6.57
CA ILE A 540 2.21 22.19 -6.91
C ILE A 540 1.30 22.01 -5.69
N TYR A 541 1.85 21.64 -4.54
CA TYR A 541 1.02 21.38 -3.36
C TYR A 541 0.40 22.63 -2.75
N VAL A 542 1.06 23.80 -2.78
CA VAL A 542 0.43 25.04 -2.27
C VAL A 542 -0.73 25.48 -3.16
N ASP A 543 -0.66 25.24 -4.48
CA ASP A 543 -1.77 25.50 -5.40
C ASP A 543 -2.94 24.55 -5.18
N LEU A 544 -2.68 23.25 -4.98
CA LEU A 544 -3.71 22.25 -4.65
C LEU A 544 -4.44 22.59 -3.34
N ALA A 545 -3.68 22.90 -2.28
CA ALA A 545 -4.25 23.35 -1.01
C ALA A 545 -5.07 24.64 -1.18
N LEU A 546 -4.52 25.63 -1.89
CA LEU A 546 -5.17 26.92 -2.15
C LEU A 546 -6.47 26.80 -2.96
N GLY A 547 -6.55 25.83 -3.88
CA GLY A 547 -7.78 25.49 -4.59
C GLY A 547 -8.88 25.05 -3.61
N ILE A 548 -8.62 23.95 -2.89
CA ILE A 548 -9.61 23.35 -1.98
C ILE A 548 -10.03 24.35 -0.89
N TYR A 549 -9.09 25.11 -0.30
CA TYR A 549 -9.42 26.15 0.68
C TYR A 549 -10.32 27.27 0.13
N ARG A 550 -10.23 27.60 -1.17
CA ARG A 550 -11.13 28.57 -1.80
C ARG A 550 -12.52 27.97 -2.02
N ASP A 551 -12.60 26.70 -2.40
CA ASP A 551 -13.87 26.00 -2.66
C ASP A 551 -14.68 25.85 -1.37
N ILE A 552 -14.04 25.44 -0.26
CA ILE A 552 -14.67 25.40 1.07
C ILE A 552 -14.76 26.78 1.75
N LYS A 553 -14.15 27.82 1.18
CA LYS A 553 -14.14 29.22 1.65
C LYS A 553 -13.47 29.41 3.03
N ASP A 554 -12.39 28.68 3.29
CA ASP A 554 -11.56 28.82 4.50
C ASP A 554 -10.82 30.17 4.51
N ALA A 555 -11.38 31.13 5.26
CA ALA A 555 -10.88 32.49 5.34
C ALA A 555 -9.51 32.60 6.04
N ASP A 556 -9.13 31.63 6.87
CA ASP A 556 -7.88 31.65 7.63
C ASP A 556 -6.72 31.01 6.87
N ASN A 557 -6.98 29.95 6.11
CA ASN A 557 -5.95 29.21 5.37
C ASN A 557 -5.66 29.76 3.98
N VAL A 558 -6.63 30.34 3.26
CA VAL A 558 -6.36 30.99 1.95
C VAL A 558 -5.25 32.05 2.04
N PRO A 559 -5.21 32.96 3.03
CA PRO A 559 -4.09 33.91 3.20
C PRO A 559 -2.74 33.24 3.48
N LYS A 560 -2.71 32.14 4.24
CA LYS A 560 -1.48 31.39 4.54
C LYS A 560 -0.90 30.76 3.27
N CYS A 561 -1.75 30.15 2.44
CA CYS A 561 -1.35 29.60 1.15
C CYS A 561 -0.84 30.69 0.20
N ASN A 562 -1.54 31.83 0.06
CA ASN A 562 -1.07 32.95 -0.75
C ASN A 562 0.32 33.48 -0.29
N LEU A 563 0.56 33.53 1.02
CA LEU A 563 1.85 33.94 1.59
C LEU A 563 2.95 32.90 1.35
N LEU A 564 2.67 31.61 1.53
CA LEU A 564 3.61 30.52 1.24
C LEU A 564 3.97 30.47 -0.25
N ARG A 565 2.96 30.61 -1.14
CA ARG A 565 3.13 30.73 -2.58
C ARG A 565 4.10 31.85 -2.95
N SER A 566 3.83 33.08 -2.48
CA SER A 566 4.71 34.22 -2.73
C SER A 566 6.14 33.99 -2.22
N ARG A 567 6.34 33.25 -1.12
CA ARG A 567 7.68 32.89 -0.63
C ARG A 567 8.37 31.83 -1.50
N ILE A 568 7.63 30.84 -2.01
CA ILE A 568 8.15 29.84 -2.95
C ILE A 568 8.60 30.54 -4.23
N ASP A 569 7.76 31.39 -4.81
CA ASP A 569 8.08 32.14 -6.04
C ASP A 569 9.31 33.02 -5.86
N ASN A 570 9.36 33.83 -4.79
CA ASN A 570 10.52 34.71 -4.53
C ASN A 570 11.84 33.93 -4.33
N GLU A 571 11.84 32.79 -3.63
CA GLU A 571 13.04 31.95 -3.46
C GLU A 571 13.46 31.25 -4.77
N PHE A 572 12.51 30.76 -5.56
CA PHE A 572 12.77 30.17 -6.88
C PHE A 572 13.41 31.19 -7.83
N GLN A 573 12.78 32.35 -7.95
CA GLN A 573 13.25 33.50 -8.74
C GLN A 573 14.66 33.92 -8.32
N LEU A 574 14.91 34.07 -7.00
CA LEU A 574 16.23 34.40 -6.47
C LEU A 574 17.30 33.35 -6.80
N ARG A 575 16.98 32.06 -6.75
CA ARG A 575 17.93 30.97 -7.03
C ARG A 575 18.28 30.86 -8.51
N LYS A 576 17.27 30.95 -9.38
CA LYS A 576 17.46 31.05 -10.84
C LYS A 576 18.31 32.29 -11.19
N LYS A 577 18.06 33.44 -10.57
CA LYS A 577 18.89 34.65 -10.74
C LYS A 577 20.34 34.42 -10.33
N LEU A 578 20.58 33.79 -9.18
CA LEU A 578 21.95 33.45 -8.73
C LEU A 578 22.65 32.44 -9.65
N GLU A 579 21.91 31.54 -10.28
CA GLU A 579 22.43 30.62 -11.30
C GLU A 579 22.80 31.35 -12.60
N ALA A 580 21.94 32.27 -13.07
CA ALA A 580 22.21 33.12 -14.23
C ALA A 580 23.39 34.07 -14.00
N ASP A 581 23.47 34.73 -12.82
CA ASP A 581 24.63 35.53 -12.42
C ASP A 581 25.90 34.66 -12.37
N LYS A 582 25.84 33.40 -11.90
CA LYS A 582 26.99 32.47 -11.93
C LYS A 582 27.44 32.19 -13.37
N TYR A 583 26.53 31.88 -14.30
CA TYR A 583 26.89 31.69 -15.72
C TYR A 583 27.46 32.97 -16.35
N TYR A 584 26.92 34.14 -16.00
CA TYR A 584 27.43 35.44 -16.44
C TYR A 584 28.86 35.71 -15.92
N GLN A 585 29.17 35.39 -14.65
CA GLN A 585 30.53 35.48 -14.11
C GLN A 585 31.49 34.49 -14.78
N ILE A 586 31.04 33.27 -15.11
CA ILE A 586 31.83 32.30 -15.89
C ILE A 586 32.14 32.85 -17.29
N ALA A 587 31.18 33.49 -17.96
CA ALA A 587 31.40 34.15 -19.24
C ALA A 587 32.40 35.32 -19.14
N LEU A 588 32.33 36.16 -18.10
CA LEU A 588 33.32 37.22 -17.84
C LEU A 588 34.74 36.64 -17.64
N ASN A 589 34.86 35.52 -16.93
CA ASN A 589 36.14 34.84 -16.73
C ASN A 589 36.71 34.31 -18.06
N TYR A 590 35.92 33.63 -18.89
CA TYR A 590 36.37 33.18 -20.21
C TYR A 590 36.74 34.33 -21.16
N TYR A 591 36.00 35.44 -21.10
CA TYR A 591 36.32 36.65 -21.85
C TYR A 591 37.65 37.27 -21.40
N SER A 592 37.96 37.25 -20.10
CA SER A 592 39.23 37.75 -19.56
C SER A 592 40.47 36.96 -20.02
N VAL A 593 40.30 35.68 -20.37
CA VAL A 593 41.33 34.83 -21.00
C VAL A 593 41.17 34.71 -22.52
N ASN A 594 40.32 35.55 -23.12
CA ASN A 594 40.11 35.69 -24.56
C ASN A 594 39.50 34.44 -25.27
N ASP A 595 38.80 33.56 -24.53
CA ASP A 595 38.04 32.46 -25.11
C ASP A 595 36.60 32.90 -25.43
N LEU A 596 36.39 33.39 -26.64
CA LEU A 596 35.10 33.91 -27.07
C LEU A 596 34.04 32.81 -27.29
N ASN A 597 34.45 31.56 -27.57
CA ASN A 597 33.53 30.45 -27.76
C ASN A 597 32.87 30.04 -26.43
N LEU A 598 33.68 29.80 -25.40
CA LEU A 598 33.16 29.47 -24.07
C LEU A 598 32.45 30.68 -23.42
N THR A 599 32.87 31.91 -23.75
CA THR A 599 32.12 33.13 -23.39
C THR A 599 30.70 33.09 -23.96
N LEU A 600 30.53 32.89 -25.27
CA LEU A 600 29.21 32.89 -25.93
C LEU A 600 28.29 31.76 -25.42
N ILE A 601 28.83 30.57 -25.14
CA ILE A 601 28.05 29.45 -24.56
C ILE A 601 27.53 29.81 -23.16
N ASN A 602 28.36 30.38 -22.30
CA ASN A 602 27.94 30.76 -20.95
C ASN A 602 27.01 31.99 -20.94
N ILE A 603 27.16 32.92 -21.89
CA ILE A 603 26.19 33.98 -22.16
C ILE A 603 24.81 33.38 -22.53
N ALA A 604 24.75 32.40 -23.43
CA ALA A 604 23.48 31.78 -23.84
C ALA A 604 22.80 31.02 -22.69
N ASN A 605 23.58 30.36 -21.82
CA ASN A 605 23.05 29.71 -20.62
C ASN A 605 22.47 30.72 -19.63
N ALA A 606 23.20 31.81 -19.34
CA ALA A 606 22.71 32.89 -18.49
C ALA A 606 21.46 33.57 -19.06
N GLU A 607 21.45 33.87 -20.37
CA GLU A 607 20.31 34.45 -21.09
C GLU A 607 19.06 33.59 -21.00
N LYS A 608 19.17 32.28 -21.24
CA LYS A 608 18.05 31.34 -21.15
C LYS A 608 17.41 31.39 -19.76
N ILE A 609 18.22 31.41 -18.71
CA ILE A 609 17.73 31.46 -17.33
C ILE A 609 17.14 32.84 -17.03
N TYR A 610 17.79 33.95 -17.39
CA TYR A 610 17.26 35.29 -17.20
C TYR A 610 15.91 35.52 -17.93
N ALA A 611 15.71 34.88 -19.09
CA ALA A 611 14.43 34.89 -19.80
C ALA A 611 13.36 34.04 -19.10
N GLU A 612 13.73 32.89 -18.50
CA GLU A 612 12.85 32.05 -17.68
C GLU A 612 12.33 32.78 -16.41
N ILE A 613 13.07 33.79 -15.92
CA ILE A 613 12.69 34.61 -14.77
C ILE A 613 12.26 36.05 -15.11
N GLU A 614 12.10 36.38 -16.39
CA GLU A 614 11.74 37.73 -16.88
C GLU A 614 12.63 38.87 -16.32
N ASP A 615 13.89 38.57 -15.98
CA ASP A 615 14.81 39.51 -15.35
C ASP A 615 15.41 40.49 -16.37
N VAL A 616 14.66 41.55 -16.65
CA VAL A 616 15.02 42.64 -17.59
C VAL A 616 16.45 43.14 -17.33
N GLY A 617 16.83 43.37 -16.07
CA GLY A 617 18.17 43.84 -15.70
C GLY A 617 19.27 42.78 -15.82
N GLY A 618 18.92 41.51 -15.97
CA GLY A 618 19.82 40.42 -16.39
C GLY A 618 19.98 40.40 -17.92
N LEU A 619 18.87 40.51 -18.65
CA LEU A 619 18.84 40.52 -20.12
C LEU A 619 19.57 41.74 -20.72
N GLU A 620 19.42 42.93 -20.15
CA GLU A 620 20.16 44.13 -20.58
C GLU A 620 21.68 43.97 -20.45
N LYS A 621 22.18 43.37 -19.37
CA LYS A 621 23.62 43.03 -19.21
C LYS A 621 24.09 42.07 -20.30
N ILE A 622 23.26 41.07 -20.61
CA ILE A 622 23.54 40.05 -21.64
C ILE A 622 23.62 40.68 -23.03
N GLU A 623 22.67 41.53 -23.41
CA GLU A 623 22.69 42.20 -24.73
C GLU A 623 23.90 43.13 -24.86
N GLY A 624 24.19 43.93 -23.82
CA GLY A 624 25.38 44.78 -23.76
C GLY A 624 26.68 43.97 -23.92
N PHE A 625 26.82 42.87 -23.18
CA PHE A 625 28.01 42.03 -23.24
C PHE A 625 28.15 41.30 -24.59
N LYS A 626 27.04 40.82 -25.18
CA LYS A 626 27.02 40.26 -26.55
C LYS A 626 27.53 41.24 -27.59
N LYS A 627 27.22 42.53 -27.45
CA LYS A 627 27.74 43.57 -28.35
C LYS A 627 29.26 43.71 -28.21
N THR A 628 29.78 43.79 -26.99
CA THR A 628 31.22 43.84 -26.71
C THR A 628 31.96 42.62 -27.27
N VAL A 629 31.41 41.41 -27.10
CA VAL A 629 31.99 40.18 -27.65
C VAL A 629 32.06 40.22 -29.18
N LYS A 630 31.00 40.66 -29.87
CA LYS A 630 31.00 40.82 -31.35
C LYS A 630 32.00 41.88 -31.83
N GLU A 631 32.17 42.95 -31.08
CA GLU A 631 33.18 43.98 -31.39
C GLU A 631 34.61 43.41 -31.22
N GLU A 632 34.84 42.53 -30.24
CA GLU A 632 36.15 41.88 -30.05
C GLU A 632 36.41 40.72 -31.04
N GLU A 633 35.42 39.90 -31.40
CA GLU A 633 35.54 38.94 -32.53
C GLU A 633 35.98 39.66 -33.81
N ARG A 634 35.42 40.85 -34.05
CA ARG A 634 35.75 41.71 -35.19
C ARG A 634 37.19 42.24 -35.08
N ASN A 635 37.63 42.66 -33.90
CA ASN A 635 39.02 43.09 -33.65
C ASN A 635 40.03 41.95 -33.88
N GLN A 636 39.76 40.75 -33.37
CA GLN A 636 40.62 39.58 -33.58
C GLN A 636 40.76 39.21 -35.05
N LYS A 637 39.65 39.19 -35.81
CA LYS A 637 39.69 39.00 -37.27
C LYS A 637 40.56 40.05 -37.96
N LYS A 638 40.49 41.31 -37.51
CA LYS A 638 41.36 42.38 -38.02
C LYS A 638 42.84 42.07 -37.78
N ILE A 639 43.24 41.71 -36.56
CA ILE A 639 44.63 41.39 -36.21
C ILE A 639 45.19 40.26 -37.08
N ILE A 640 44.37 39.24 -37.37
CA ILE A 640 44.73 38.15 -38.28
C ILE A 640 44.93 38.67 -39.73
N ALA A 641 44.02 39.52 -40.22
CA ALA A 641 44.12 40.14 -41.54
C ALA A 641 45.30 41.11 -41.67
N ASP A 642 45.55 41.97 -40.68
CA ASP A 642 46.72 42.85 -40.56
C ASP A 642 48.02 42.01 -40.61
N GLY A 643 48.04 40.85 -39.94
CA GLY A 643 49.14 39.89 -39.97
C GLY A 643 49.38 39.25 -41.35
N TYR A 644 48.32 38.89 -42.09
CA TYR A 644 48.43 38.42 -43.47
C TYR A 644 48.89 39.53 -44.43
N TYR A 645 48.36 40.73 -44.29
CA TYR A 645 48.72 41.89 -45.10
C TYR A 645 50.19 42.31 -44.88
N THR A 646 50.65 42.32 -43.63
CA THR A 646 52.06 42.61 -43.29
C THR A 646 53.02 41.57 -43.88
N LYS A 647 52.63 40.28 -43.90
CA LYS A 647 53.39 39.22 -44.59
C LYS A 647 53.36 39.42 -46.11
N ALA A 648 52.23 39.84 -46.69
CA ALA A 648 52.12 40.16 -48.12
C ALA A 648 53.09 41.28 -48.53
N VAL A 649 53.08 42.40 -47.80
CA VAL A 649 54.02 43.53 -48.00
C VAL A 649 55.47 43.08 -47.88
N SER A 650 55.78 42.26 -46.88
CA SER A 650 57.14 41.71 -46.70
C SER A 650 57.58 40.87 -47.91
N LEU A 651 56.73 39.97 -48.40
CA LEU A 651 57.03 39.13 -49.57
C LEU A 651 57.18 39.94 -50.86
N LYS A 652 56.43 41.04 -51.03
CA LYS A 652 56.60 41.98 -52.15
C LYS A 652 58.00 42.62 -52.13
N ASN A 653 58.49 43.01 -50.96
CA ASN A 653 59.82 43.61 -50.81
C ASN A 653 60.96 42.62 -51.14
N PHE A 654 60.73 41.32 -50.92
CA PHE A 654 61.63 40.24 -51.39
C PHE A 654 61.30 39.73 -52.80
N ALA A 655 60.53 40.49 -53.59
CA ALA A 655 60.14 40.19 -54.97
C ALA A 655 59.36 38.86 -55.19
N ASN A 656 58.81 38.26 -54.13
CA ASN A 656 57.92 37.08 -54.24
C ASN A 656 56.46 37.53 -54.45
N TYR A 657 56.20 38.07 -55.64
CA TYR A 657 54.93 38.71 -55.98
C TYR A 657 53.72 37.77 -55.97
N THR A 658 53.88 36.50 -56.38
CA THR A 658 52.77 35.54 -56.43
C THR A 658 52.26 35.19 -55.04
N SER A 659 53.15 34.81 -54.13
CA SER A 659 52.80 34.52 -52.73
C SER A 659 52.32 35.77 -51.99
N SER A 660 52.92 36.93 -52.29
CA SER A 660 52.49 38.23 -51.78
C SER A 660 51.01 38.53 -52.09
N VAL A 661 50.60 38.40 -53.36
CA VAL A 661 49.20 38.62 -53.77
C VAL A 661 48.26 37.59 -53.14
N GLU A 662 48.67 36.32 -53.00
CA GLU A 662 47.85 35.31 -52.34
C GLU A 662 47.57 35.64 -50.86
N LEU A 663 48.57 36.13 -50.12
CA LEU A 663 48.36 36.57 -48.74
C LEU A 663 47.52 37.85 -48.66
N ALA A 664 47.64 38.77 -49.63
CA ALA A 664 46.79 39.96 -49.72
C ALA A 664 45.31 39.60 -49.97
N ARG A 665 45.01 38.60 -50.83
CA ARG A 665 43.65 38.06 -50.99
C ARG A 665 43.09 37.48 -49.70
N LYS A 666 43.91 36.73 -48.95
CA LYS A 666 43.52 36.16 -47.64
C LYS A 666 43.23 37.25 -46.61
N ALA A 667 44.05 38.31 -46.56
CA ALA A 667 43.77 39.49 -45.74
C ALA A 667 42.45 40.17 -46.17
N LYS A 668 42.27 40.46 -47.47
CA LYS A 668 41.07 41.09 -48.03
C LYS A 668 39.79 40.38 -47.58
N LYS A 669 39.71 39.07 -47.80
CA LYS A 669 38.55 38.25 -47.43
C LYS A 669 38.21 38.38 -45.93
N ILE A 670 39.22 38.34 -45.06
CA ILE A 670 39.00 38.44 -43.60
C ILE A 670 38.58 39.86 -43.19
N TYR A 671 39.11 40.91 -43.82
CA TYR A 671 38.62 42.28 -43.60
C TYR A 671 37.15 42.43 -44.05
N GLU A 672 36.73 41.77 -45.14
CA GLU A 672 35.34 41.81 -45.63
C GLU A 672 34.39 41.07 -44.69
N GLU A 673 34.77 39.87 -44.25
CA GLU A 673 34.06 39.09 -43.20
C GLU A 673 34.01 39.81 -41.84
N ALA A 674 34.89 40.80 -41.62
CA ALA A 674 34.93 41.65 -40.42
C ALA A 674 34.47 43.10 -40.69
N MET A 675 33.86 43.40 -41.84
CA MET A 675 33.34 44.72 -42.21
C MET A 675 34.37 45.88 -42.08
N TYR A 676 35.65 45.63 -42.36
CA TYR A 676 36.70 46.65 -42.44
C TYR A 676 36.92 47.07 -43.90
N HIS A 677 35.90 47.71 -44.49
CA HIS A 677 35.89 48.09 -45.92
C HIS A 677 37.13 48.88 -46.35
N ASN A 678 37.59 49.84 -45.55
CA ASN A 678 38.80 50.62 -45.83
C ASN A 678 40.07 49.77 -45.90
N ASP A 679 40.14 48.67 -45.15
CA ASP A 679 41.31 47.77 -45.13
C ASP A 679 41.23 46.67 -46.19
N SER A 680 40.02 46.26 -46.59
CA SER A 680 39.80 45.53 -47.85
C SER A 680 40.29 46.34 -49.06
N ILE A 681 39.92 47.62 -49.15
CA ILE A 681 40.33 48.53 -50.24
C ILE A 681 41.86 48.72 -50.27
N LYS A 682 42.56 48.72 -49.12
CA LYS A 682 44.04 48.69 -49.09
C LYS A 682 44.62 47.44 -49.75
N CYS A 683 43.98 46.28 -49.61
CA CYS A 683 44.43 45.05 -50.28
C CYS A 683 44.30 45.17 -51.81
N ASP A 684 43.24 45.81 -52.30
CA ASP A 684 43.07 46.07 -53.74
C ASP A 684 44.14 47.02 -54.29
N TYR A 685 44.40 48.14 -53.62
CA TYR A 685 45.53 49.02 -53.96
C TYR A 685 46.89 48.30 -53.87
N PHE A 686 47.05 47.37 -52.92
CA PHE A 686 48.25 46.57 -52.82
C PHE A 686 48.43 45.64 -54.03
N VAL A 687 47.36 44.97 -54.50
CA VAL A 687 47.39 44.12 -55.70
C VAL A 687 47.65 44.95 -56.96
N ILE A 688 47.02 46.11 -57.11
CA ILE A 688 47.34 47.10 -58.17
C ILE A 688 48.84 47.42 -58.14
N SER A 689 49.38 47.76 -56.97
CA SER A 689 50.80 48.11 -56.82
C SER A 689 51.79 46.96 -57.07
N VAL A 690 51.32 45.71 -57.18
CA VAL A 690 52.11 44.57 -57.67
C VAL A 690 51.98 44.46 -59.19
N ALA A 691 50.79 44.67 -59.74
CA ALA A 691 50.57 44.73 -61.18
C ALA A 691 51.35 45.88 -61.84
N ASP A 692 51.41 47.06 -61.22
CA ASP A 692 52.26 48.19 -61.64
C ASP A 692 53.74 47.75 -61.76
N ARG A 693 54.23 47.05 -60.74
CA ARG A 693 55.62 46.55 -60.72
C ARG A 693 55.86 45.49 -61.79
N SER A 694 54.88 44.64 -62.08
CA SER A 694 54.96 43.70 -63.21
C SER A 694 54.90 44.42 -64.57
N MET A 695 54.14 45.53 -64.71
CA MET A 695 54.19 46.37 -65.92
C MET A 695 55.55 47.03 -66.15
N GLU A 696 56.19 47.53 -65.08
CA GLU A 696 57.57 48.06 -65.15
C GLU A 696 58.57 46.98 -65.58
N VAL A 697 58.49 45.78 -64.99
CA VAL A 697 59.37 44.65 -65.32
C VAL A 697 59.11 44.13 -66.72
N ALA A 698 57.85 44.06 -67.17
CA ALA A 698 57.49 43.73 -68.54
C ALA A 698 58.06 44.72 -69.56
N THR A 699 57.91 46.03 -69.29
CA THR A 699 58.44 47.11 -70.14
C THR A 699 59.96 47.02 -70.23
N LYS A 700 60.65 46.77 -69.11
CA LYS A 700 62.10 46.57 -69.08
C LYS A 700 62.54 45.27 -69.77
N ASN A 701 61.77 44.19 -69.68
CA ASN A 701 62.04 42.96 -70.42
C ASN A 701 61.84 43.16 -71.93
N LEU A 702 60.87 43.99 -72.36
CA LEU A 702 60.68 44.41 -73.76
C LEU A 702 61.88 45.22 -74.28
N GLU A 703 62.36 46.22 -73.53
CA GLU A 703 63.58 46.99 -73.87
C GLU A 703 64.81 46.09 -74.01
N LEU A 704 64.94 45.07 -73.16
CA LEU A 704 65.98 44.05 -73.20
C LEU A 704 65.73 42.94 -74.25
N LYS A 705 64.68 43.05 -75.08
CA LYS A 705 64.24 42.08 -76.10
C LYS A 705 64.00 40.66 -75.58
N ARG A 706 63.61 40.53 -74.30
CA ARG A 706 63.27 39.27 -73.61
C ARG A 706 61.77 39.01 -73.69
N TYR A 707 61.27 38.89 -74.91
CA TYR A 707 59.84 38.93 -75.21
C TYR A 707 59.00 37.92 -74.39
N ASP A 708 59.44 36.66 -74.26
CA ASP A 708 58.70 35.63 -73.50
C ASP A 708 58.45 36.04 -72.03
N ARG A 709 59.41 36.73 -71.41
CA ARG A 709 59.26 37.25 -70.04
C ARG A 709 58.40 38.52 -70.03
N ALA A 710 58.58 39.40 -71.00
CA ALA A 710 57.76 40.61 -71.14
C ALA A 710 56.27 40.28 -71.30
N ILE A 711 55.93 39.24 -72.06
CA ILE A 711 54.56 38.72 -72.19
C ILE A 711 54.07 38.21 -70.84
N LEU A 712 54.82 37.30 -70.19
CA LEU A 712 54.40 36.68 -68.93
C LEU A 712 54.18 37.72 -67.81
N ASP A 713 55.07 38.70 -67.68
CA ASP A 713 54.94 39.80 -66.71
C ASP A 713 53.73 40.71 -67.03
N ALA A 714 53.48 41.03 -68.31
CA ALA A 714 52.36 41.88 -68.73
C ALA A 714 51.00 41.16 -68.67
N GLU A 715 50.92 39.87 -69.00
CA GLU A 715 49.72 39.06 -68.81
C GLU A 715 49.38 38.91 -67.32
N TYR A 716 50.40 38.71 -66.46
CA TYR A 716 50.21 38.67 -65.02
C TYR A 716 49.68 40.00 -64.48
N ALA A 717 50.26 41.14 -64.90
CA ALA A 717 49.74 42.46 -64.55
C ALA A 717 48.30 42.68 -65.03
N LYS A 718 48.00 42.39 -66.31
CA LYS A 718 46.66 42.47 -66.90
C LYS A 718 45.63 41.67 -66.10
N LYS A 719 46.00 40.44 -65.69
CA LYS A 719 45.15 39.58 -64.85
C LYS A 719 44.82 40.22 -63.51
N LEU A 720 45.82 40.79 -62.82
CA LEU A 720 45.62 41.47 -61.53
C LEU A 720 44.78 42.75 -61.66
N TYR A 721 44.98 43.57 -62.70
CA TYR A 721 44.10 44.72 -62.94
C TYR A 721 42.65 44.32 -63.26
N THR A 722 42.46 43.18 -63.94
CA THR A 722 41.12 42.64 -64.23
C THR A 722 40.43 42.17 -62.95
N GLU A 723 41.17 41.50 -62.06
CA GLU A 723 40.69 41.02 -60.76
C GLU A 723 40.26 42.16 -59.82
N VAL A 724 40.99 43.28 -59.82
CA VAL A 724 40.68 44.49 -59.03
C VAL A 724 39.72 45.45 -59.76
N GLY A 725 39.18 45.06 -60.93
CA GLY A 725 38.16 45.81 -61.64
C GLY A 725 38.63 47.17 -62.19
N GLN A 726 39.88 47.27 -62.65
CA GLN A 726 40.50 48.52 -63.16
C GLN A 726 40.58 48.52 -64.71
N PRO A 727 39.49 48.82 -65.44
CA PRO A 727 39.41 48.62 -66.89
C PRO A 727 40.44 49.43 -67.70
N GLU A 728 40.79 50.65 -67.27
CA GLU A 728 41.78 51.46 -67.99
C GLU A 728 43.21 50.90 -67.83
N LEU A 729 43.54 50.32 -66.67
CA LEU A 729 44.81 49.63 -66.45
C LEU A 729 44.87 48.29 -67.21
N VAL A 730 43.73 47.60 -67.36
CA VAL A 730 43.61 46.43 -68.25
C VAL A 730 43.86 46.80 -69.72
N LYS A 731 43.33 47.93 -70.20
CA LYS A 731 43.63 48.45 -71.55
C LYS A 731 45.11 48.81 -71.70
N LEU A 732 45.71 49.45 -70.69
CA LEU A 732 47.12 49.80 -70.70
C LEU A 732 48.01 48.54 -70.79
N ALA A 733 47.71 47.52 -69.99
CA ALA A 733 48.41 46.23 -70.05
C ALA A 733 48.20 45.49 -71.38
N GLN A 734 47.01 45.55 -71.97
CA GLN A 734 46.76 45.04 -73.32
C GLN A 734 47.61 45.79 -74.36
N SER A 735 47.67 47.13 -74.31
CA SER A 735 48.47 47.91 -75.25
C SER A 735 49.98 47.62 -75.17
N LEU A 736 50.47 47.23 -73.99
CA LEU A 736 51.84 46.74 -73.83
C LEU A 736 52.03 45.36 -74.48
N LEU A 737 51.09 44.43 -74.30
CA LEU A 737 51.10 43.12 -74.97
C LEU A 737 51.06 43.27 -76.50
N ASP A 738 50.18 44.13 -77.02
CA ASP A 738 50.08 44.44 -78.45
C ASP A 738 51.39 45.02 -78.99
N ARG A 739 52.03 45.91 -78.24
CA ARG A 739 53.36 46.47 -78.57
C ARG A 739 54.47 45.43 -78.52
N ILE A 740 54.48 44.51 -77.55
CA ILE A 740 55.44 43.39 -77.50
C ILE A 740 55.29 42.52 -78.76
N ASN A 741 54.06 42.15 -79.11
CA ASN A 741 53.75 41.37 -80.31
C ASN A 741 54.17 42.09 -81.61
N GLN A 742 54.04 43.42 -81.68
CA GLN A 742 54.51 44.21 -82.82
C GLN A 742 56.05 44.27 -82.92
N GLU A 743 56.78 44.41 -81.80
CA GLU A 743 58.26 44.38 -81.84
C GLU A 743 58.79 42.97 -82.20
N MET A 744 58.10 41.89 -81.81
CA MET A 744 58.41 40.52 -82.24
C MET A 744 58.25 40.30 -83.76
N GLN A 745 57.42 41.09 -84.44
CA GLN A 745 57.16 40.96 -85.88
C GLN A 745 58.08 41.83 -86.76
N LYS A 746 58.95 42.67 -86.18
CA LYS A 746 59.87 43.51 -86.98
C LYS A 746 61.08 42.71 -87.46
N PRO A 747 61.47 42.80 -88.75
CA PRO A 747 62.67 42.14 -89.25
C PRO A 747 63.92 42.74 -88.61
N VAL A 748 64.85 41.86 -88.20
CA VAL A 748 66.09 42.26 -87.54
C VAL A 748 67.05 42.88 -88.57
N VAL A 749 67.19 44.21 -88.54
CA VAL A 749 68.24 44.91 -89.28
C VAL A 749 69.58 44.66 -88.60
N VAL A 750 70.46 43.91 -89.27
CA VAL A 750 71.81 43.59 -88.79
C VAL A 750 72.81 44.54 -89.46
N GLU A 751 73.25 45.58 -88.76
CA GLU A 751 74.46 46.32 -89.14
C GLU A 751 75.71 45.54 -88.71
N ASN A 752 76.33 44.85 -89.66
CA ASN A 752 77.62 44.20 -89.45
C ASN A 752 78.76 45.23 -89.41
N LYS A 753 79.43 45.37 -88.27
CA LYS A 753 80.82 45.84 -88.21
C LYS A 753 81.72 44.74 -87.65
N THR A 754 82.64 44.29 -88.47
CA THR A 754 83.60 43.22 -88.17
C THR A 754 84.96 43.79 -87.75
N THR A 755 85.47 43.37 -86.59
CA THR A 755 86.89 43.45 -86.23
C THR A 755 87.30 42.23 -85.41
N ASP A 756 87.83 41.23 -86.13
CA ASP A 756 88.98 40.38 -85.82
C ASP A 756 89.19 39.65 -84.47
N PHE A 757 89.35 38.32 -84.64
CA PHE A 757 90.42 37.44 -84.13
C PHE A 757 90.43 36.89 -82.68
N THR A 758 90.14 35.57 -82.62
CA THR A 758 90.87 34.49 -81.89
C THR A 758 90.81 34.37 -80.36
N PRO A 759 91.05 33.15 -79.79
CA PRO A 759 90.61 31.85 -80.30
C PRO A 759 90.12 30.87 -79.19
N TYR A 760 89.28 29.90 -79.55
CA TYR A 760 89.49 28.49 -79.17
C TYR A 760 88.66 27.57 -80.10
N PHE A 761 89.17 26.37 -80.39
CA PHE A 761 88.64 25.49 -81.45
C PHE A 761 87.98 24.21 -80.90
N ILE A 762 86.86 23.82 -81.53
CA ILE A 762 86.37 22.47 -81.92
C ILE A 762 86.90 21.26 -81.11
N GLY A 763 86.09 20.28 -80.67
CA GLY A 763 84.66 20.00 -80.92
C GLY A 763 84.38 18.48 -80.93
N LEU A 764 83.18 18.07 -81.39
CA LEU A 764 82.49 16.75 -81.22
C LEU A 764 81.66 16.69 -79.91
N GLY A 765 80.45 16.07 -79.88
CA GLY A 765 79.59 15.58 -80.97
C GLY A 765 78.64 14.46 -80.51
N ILE A 766 77.45 14.34 -81.13
CA ILE A 766 76.52 13.16 -81.09
C ILE A 766 75.87 12.91 -79.70
N LEU A 767 74.56 13.15 -79.50
CA LEU A 767 73.40 12.26 -79.76
C LEU A 767 73.32 10.99 -78.87
N SER A 768 72.09 10.59 -78.50
CA SER A 768 71.70 9.28 -77.90
C SER A 768 72.24 8.96 -76.47
N ILE A 769 71.73 7.98 -75.71
CA ILE A 769 70.36 7.46 -75.37
C ILE A 769 70.58 6.24 -74.42
N ILE A 770 69.66 5.98 -73.46
CA ILE A 770 69.59 4.75 -72.61
C ILE A 770 70.76 4.55 -71.60
N LEU A 771 70.59 4.45 -70.27
CA LEU A 771 69.87 3.49 -69.39
C LEU A 771 70.60 2.12 -69.29
N VAL A 772 71.06 1.70 -68.09
CA VAL A 772 71.05 0.29 -67.57
C VAL A 772 71.67 0.12 -66.15
N ILE A 773 70.81 -0.27 -65.18
CA ILE A 773 70.91 -1.30 -64.09
C ILE A 773 72.27 -1.70 -63.45
N TYR A 774 72.35 -1.82 -62.09
CA TYR A 774 72.66 -3.06 -61.28
C TYR A 774 73.12 -2.92 -59.78
N SER A 775 72.14 -2.74 -58.88
CA SER A 775 71.91 -3.53 -57.62
C SER A 775 72.87 -3.59 -56.39
N ARG A 776 72.23 -3.66 -55.19
CA ARG A 776 72.60 -4.42 -53.94
C ARG A 776 73.83 -3.94 -53.13
N MET A 777 73.92 -4.05 -51.78
CA MET A 777 73.12 -4.62 -50.67
C MET A 777 72.93 -3.55 -49.54
N LYS A 778 71.95 -3.51 -48.60
CA LYS A 778 71.26 -4.49 -47.71
C LYS A 778 72.15 -5.12 -46.60
N PRO A 779 71.61 -5.60 -45.45
CA PRO A 779 70.22 -5.56 -44.90
C PRO A 779 70.01 -4.30 -44.01
N ARG A 780 69.28 -4.16 -42.88
CA ARG A 780 68.33 -4.93 -42.00
C ARG A 780 67.61 -3.87 -41.08
N GLY A 781 66.42 -4.01 -40.48
CA GLY A 781 65.26 -4.91 -40.61
C GLY A 781 64.04 -4.27 -39.87
N THR A 782 62.79 -4.36 -40.39
CA THR A 782 61.72 -5.35 -40.02
C THR A 782 60.99 -5.03 -38.69
N VAL A 783 59.66 -5.08 -38.52
CA VAL A 783 58.53 -5.83 -39.16
C VAL A 783 57.30 -4.85 -39.28
N LYS A 784 56.50 -4.71 -40.38
CA LYS A 784 55.45 -5.59 -40.99
C LYS A 784 54.18 -5.74 -40.08
N VAL A 785 52.90 -5.86 -40.50
CA VAL A 785 52.21 -6.24 -41.77
C VAL A 785 50.85 -5.47 -41.90
N THR A 786 50.32 -5.33 -43.12
CA THR A 786 48.91 -4.96 -43.52
C THR A 786 48.37 -6.08 -44.45
N PRO A 787 47.04 -6.30 -44.73
CA PRO A 787 46.04 -5.27 -45.09
C PRO A 787 44.52 -5.62 -44.90
N GLU A 788 43.67 -4.84 -45.61
CA GLU A 788 42.38 -5.20 -46.29
C GLU A 788 40.98 -5.05 -45.63
N PHE A 789 40.14 -4.28 -46.36
CA PHE A 789 38.69 -4.33 -46.67
C PHE A 789 37.52 -4.11 -45.66
N GLN A 790 36.53 -3.37 -46.22
CA GLN A 790 35.06 -3.32 -46.04
C GLN A 790 34.37 -2.78 -44.76
N GLU A 791 33.68 -1.65 -44.97
CA GLU A 791 32.21 -1.44 -44.91
C GLU A 791 31.33 -1.90 -43.71
N LEU A 792 30.34 -1.02 -43.45
CA LEU A 792 29.01 -1.19 -42.81
C LEU A 792 28.86 -1.10 -41.27
N ASP A 793 27.89 -0.23 -40.93
CA ASP A 793 26.79 -0.35 -39.96
C ASP A 793 26.99 -0.34 -38.42
N GLU A 794 26.40 0.74 -37.86
CA GLU A 794 25.34 0.74 -36.82
C GLU A 794 25.62 0.56 -35.31
N LEU A 795 24.72 1.25 -34.58
CA LEU A 795 24.15 0.97 -33.26
C LEU A 795 25.00 1.07 -31.98
N GLU A 796 24.75 2.21 -31.31
CA GLU A 796 24.26 2.34 -29.93
C GLU A 796 25.14 2.09 -28.69
N ARG A 797 24.91 2.99 -27.71
CA ARG A 797 25.02 2.79 -26.24
C ARG A 797 26.45 2.59 -25.69
N LEU A 798 26.77 2.95 -24.45
CA LEU A 798 25.94 3.44 -23.32
C LEU A 798 26.70 4.52 -22.51
N GLU A 799 26.06 5.03 -21.45
CA GLU A 799 26.53 6.10 -20.55
C GLU A 799 27.81 5.74 -19.77
N GLY A 800 28.60 6.74 -19.35
CA GLY A 800 29.91 6.47 -18.75
C GLY A 800 30.63 7.61 -18.02
N LYS A 801 29.94 8.36 -17.15
CA LYS A 801 30.49 9.22 -16.05
C LYS A 801 31.76 10.05 -16.33
N ILE A 802 31.59 11.38 -16.36
CA ILE A 802 32.05 12.32 -15.31
C ILE A 802 31.30 13.65 -15.48
#